data_AF-A0A1Q5XFU5-F1
#
_entry.id   AF-A0A1Q5XFU5-F1
#
_cell.length_a   1.000
_cell.length_b   1.000
_cell.length_c   1.000
_cell.angle_alpha   90.00
_cell.angle_beta   90.00
_cell.angle_gamma   90.00
#
_symmetry.space_group_name_H-M   'P 1'
#
loop_
_entity.id
_entity.type
_entity.pdbx_description
1 polymer ?
#
loop_
_entity_poly.entity_id
_entity_poly.type
_entity_poly.pdbx_seq_one_letter_code
_entity_poly.pdbx_strand_id
1 'polypeptide(L)'
;MDFTGERFIPGETEKELEIEHVQRYELLQEFVKGKHVLDAACGEGYGSLLLSRNAASVQGLDISAESILNAQTKYGRGNLKFVTGSIDLLPFEDKSFDIVVSFETLEHVDEDTQLRFLQEIRRVLTTEGTLIISTPNKKFYSDIPKYCNPFHVKELYKDEFVQLLSRFYENVNIASQRFEVASVIDSDNNKDVELYKGLKNSSLDVVNQKYMIAFCSNIVGNSMPIASVGVYPQKYNEMISRVLTLQDEVEERNRHISVLDQELIFLRKEYNYSEELKRKGELEANQIERLELEAKELSLKLLFKENELKESEREKNRLESDSKKLSSRLENLSIDLNNKTGHINLLLQQERELHNIYSSTGWRILSEYYKLRDFIIPQDSKRRVVSKLAFKTLRHPKLMFSKLNKSNVRKLKYYFETEDGNRLENRIDVFVDRHTESEQKDLDVQLYTPDQYNKLIFNFVVDPQVSIIIPVYNQWNYTYSCLASILQHTTGVSYEIIIADDMSTDETVNIAEYVENITVARDGVNRGFLLNCNNAAKLARGEYIFFLNNDTNVQTEWLSSLVELAESDQRIGMVGSKLVYPDGRLQEAGGIIWNDASGWNYGRLDDPEKPEYNYVKEVDYISGAAILVRSNIWRELGGFDERYVPAYFEDSDLAFEVRRLGYKVVLQPKSIVVHFEGVSHGTDTNSGIKSYQVKNKEKFLEKWSAVLTAEHFSNAEHVFWARDRSKGRNTIVVVDHYVPHYDKDAGGRCTSFYIKLFVSMGFHVIFIGDNYFKHEPYTTELQDIGVEVLYGDYYAKNISKWIKSNGAYIDYVYLNRPHISVKYMDIFKKSTSAKIIYFGHDLHYIREMRNYDLTKNPSLLKSSDEWKKTEFGLFSNADVIHVVGTYEQELLQKEFPGKPVRNIPLFPYESSYGDNKEILGFDDRKDLLFVGGFNHTPNYDGIVWFLNEVFQLIKQQVPDMKLYIVGSNPPEDLKAKAADDIVVTGFVTDEELEKFYNVSKLVVVPLRYGAGVKGKVVEALYYQVPVVTTSIGAEGLEQAEGVMVIEDNSAAFAASVVNLYNNQEDWMKYFKASETYINQYFSVETARSIISYDFSNQENMK
;
A
#
# COMPACT_ATOMS: atom_id res chain seq x y z
N MET A 1 -23.56 -40.02 -4.92
CA MET A 1 -23.84 -38.82 -5.71
C MET A 1 -23.36 -37.63 -4.90
N ASP A 2 -22.37 -36.91 -5.41
CA ASP A 2 -21.79 -35.74 -4.76
C ASP A 2 -22.63 -34.50 -5.07
N PHE A 3 -22.74 -33.57 -4.12
CA PHE A 3 -23.50 -32.33 -4.31
C PHE A 3 -22.70 -31.33 -5.16
N THR A 4 -23.12 -31.11 -6.41
CA THR A 4 -22.47 -30.21 -7.37
C THR A 4 -23.06 -28.79 -7.40
N GLY A 5 -24.16 -28.55 -6.68
CA GLY A 5 -24.92 -27.30 -6.73
C GLY A 5 -25.95 -27.21 -7.86
N GLU A 6 -25.93 -28.14 -8.82
CA GLU A 6 -26.87 -28.17 -9.97
C GLU A 6 -28.24 -28.76 -9.60
N ARG A 7 -28.28 -29.78 -8.74
CA ARG A 7 -29.50 -30.50 -8.35
C ARG A 7 -29.77 -30.37 -6.87
N PHE A 8 -31.03 -30.22 -6.51
CA PHE A 8 -31.45 -30.21 -5.12
C PHE A 8 -31.34 -31.62 -4.49
N ILE A 9 -30.63 -31.74 -3.37
CA ILE A 9 -30.49 -32.98 -2.58
C ILE A 9 -31.00 -32.73 -1.16
N PRO A 10 -32.06 -33.42 -0.70
CA PRO A 10 -32.56 -33.28 0.67
C PRO A 10 -31.48 -33.61 1.72
N GLY A 11 -31.26 -32.73 2.69
CA GLY A 11 -30.30 -32.92 3.79
C GLY A 11 -28.89 -32.38 3.58
N GLU A 12 -28.48 -32.12 2.33
CA GLU A 12 -27.15 -31.57 1.97
C GLU A 12 -27.23 -30.08 1.54
N THR A 13 -28.44 -29.57 1.29
CA THR A 13 -28.74 -28.21 0.83
C THR A 13 -29.25 -27.29 1.95
N GLU A 14 -29.28 -25.97 1.72
CA GLU A 14 -29.81 -25.01 2.69
C GLU A 14 -31.26 -25.32 3.09
N LYS A 15 -31.56 -25.24 4.39
CA LYS A 15 -32.85 -25.71 4.94
C LYS A 15 -34.06 -24.92 4.47
N GLU A 16 -33.89 -23.65 4.15
CA GLU A 16 -34.95 -22.80 3.56
C GLU A 16 -35.35 -23.33 2.17
N LEU A 17 -34.35 -23.61 1.32
CA LEU A 17 -34.56 -24.18 -0.01
C LEU A 17 -35.27 -25.54 0.08
N GLU A 18 -34.87 -26.39 1.04
CA GLU A 18 -35.54 -27.68 1.26
C GLU A 18 -37.02 -27.53 1.63
N ILE A 19 -37.38 -26.55 2.45
CA ILE A 19 -38.78 -26.26 2.81
C ILE A 19 -39.57 -25.82 1.58
N GLU A 20 -39.01 -24.91 0.77
CA GLU A 20 -39.64 -24.40 -0.45
C GLU A 20 -39.93 -25.55 -1.43
N HIS A 21 -38.97 -26.45 -1.64
CA HIS A 21 -39.13 -27.62 -2.53
C HIS A 21 -40.17 -28.62 -2.02
N VAL A 22 -40.14 -28.99 -0.74
CA VAL A 22 -41.07 -29.99 -0.18
C VAL A 22 -42.51 -29.46 -0.18
N GLN A 23 -42.72 -28.17 0.11
CA GLN A 23 -44.06 -27.57 0.15
C GLN A 23 -44.79 -27.67 -1.19
N ARG A 24 -44.08 -27.51 -2.33
CA ARG A 24 -44.70 -27.58 -3.67
C ARG A 24 -45.27 -28.95 -3.96
N TYR A 25 -44.56 -30.02 -3.58
CA TYR A 25 -45.03 -31.39 -3.76
C TYR A 25 -46.12 -31.78 -2.75
N GLU A 26 -46.07 -31.28 -1.51
CA GLU A 26 -47.12 -31.53 -0.50
C GLU A 26 -48.43 -30.78 -0.82
N LEU A 27 -48.37 -29.63 -1.50
CA LEU A 27 -49.56 -28.93 -1.99
C LEU A 27 -50.40 -29.80 -2.94
N LEU A 28 -49.77 -30.74 -3.65
CA LEU A 28 -50.42 -31.52 -4.70
C LEU A 28 -51.09 -32.80 -4.20
N GLN A 29 -50.99 -33.15 -2.91
CA GLN A 29 -51.40 -34.46 -2.39
C GLN A 29 -52.86 -34.82 -2.65
N GLU A 30 -53.81 -33.89 -2.48
CA GLU A 30 -55.21 -34.14 -2.82
C GLU A 30 -55.47 -34.05 -4.32
N PHE A 31 -54.71 -33.23 -5.04
CA PHE A 31 -54.86 -33.03 -6.49
C PHE A 31 -54.44 -34.27 -7.30
N VAL A 32 -53.42 -34.99 -6.83
CA VAL A 32 -52.92 -36.21 -7.49
C VAL A 32 -53.67 -37.47 -7.09
N LYS A 33 -54.65 -37.39 -6.17
CA LYS A 33 -55.28 -38.54 -5.57
C LYS A 33 -55.97 -39.43 -6.60
N GLY A 34 -55.53 -40.69 -6.69
CA GLY A 34 -56.05 -41.67 -7.65
C GLY A 34 -55.73 -41.38 -9.12
N LYS A 35 -54.79 -40.47 -9.41
CA LYS A 35 -54.39 -40.08 -10.78
C LYS A 35 -53.08 -40.75 -11.22
N HIS A 36 -52.89 -40.88 -12.53
CA HIS A 36 -51.61 -41.28 -13.11
C HIS A 36 -50.73 -40.03 -13.34
N VAL A 37 -49.58 -39.97 -12.67
CA VAL A 37 -48.73 -38.77 -12.60
C VAL A 37 -47.35 -39.02 -13.22
N LEU A 38 -46.87 -38.05 -13.99
CA LEU A 38 -45.48 -37.96 -14.42
C LEU A 38 -44.80 -36.81 -13.66
N ASP A 39 -43.66 -37.07 -13.04
CA ASP A 39 -42.76 -36.08 -12.46
C ASP A 39 -41.53 -35.96 -13.39
N ALA A 40 -41.54 -34.96 -14.26
CA ALA A 40 -40.54 -34.77 -15.31
C ALA A 40 -39.41 -33.85 -14.82
N ALA A 41 -38.16 -34.30 -15.00
CA ALA A 41 -36.96 -33.80 -14.33
C ALA A 41 -37.03 -33.95 -12.80
N CYS A 42 -37.26 -35.19 -12.34
CA CYS A 42 -37.48 -35.50 -10.93
C CYS A 42 -36.21 -35.44 -10.06
N GLY A 43 -35.03 -35.24 -10.65
CA GLY A 43 -33.75 -35.19 -9.95
C GLY A 43 -33.49 -36.46 -9.14
N GLU A 44 -33.32 -36.31 -7.83
CA GLU A 44 -33.03 -37.40 -6.91
C GLU A 44 -34.28 -38.19 -6.47
N GLY A 45 -35.48 -37.76 -6.88
CA GLY A 45 -36.72 -38.54 -6.80
C GLY A 45 -37.54 -38.41 -5.52
N TYR A 46 -37.13 -37.54 -4.57
CA TYR A 46 -37.88 -37.29 -3.33
C TYR A 46 -39.27 -36.69 -3.59
N GLY A 47 -39.42 -35.84 -4.61
CA GLY A 47 -40.71 -35.27 -5.03
C GLY A 47 -41.67 -36.34 -5.56
N SER A 48 -41.16 -37.21 -6.43
CA SER A 48 -41.91 -38.36 -6.97
C SER A 48 -42.38 -39.29 -5.85
N LEU A 49 -41.56 -39.50 -4.81
CA LEU A 49 -41.95 -40.23 -3.60
C LEU A 49 -43.14 -39.58 -2.89
N LEU A 50 -43.14 -38.26 -2.73
CA LEU A 50 -44.24 -37.54 -2.08
C LEU A 50 -45.54 -37.68 -2.89
N LEU A 51 -45.50 -37.50 -4.20
CA LEU A 51 -46.66 -37.65 -5.08
C LEU A 51 -47.23 -39.08 -5.04
N SER A 52 -46.37 -40.09 -4.90
CA SER A 52 -46.78 -41.50 -4.91
C SER A 52 -47.63 -41.91 -3.71
N ARG A 53 -47.73 -41.08 -2.67
CA ARG A 53 -48.52 -41.39 -1.47
C ARG A 53 -50.02 -41.50 -1.78
N ASN A 54 -50.53 -40.60 -2.64
CA ASN A 54 -51.95 -40.53 -2.96
C ASN A 54 -52.26 -40.82 -4.44
N ALA A 55 -51.26 -40.76 -5.33
CA ALA A 55 -51.44 -41.06 -6.75
C ALA A 55 -51.70 -42.55 -7.02
N ALA A 56 -52.45 -42.84 -8.10
CA ALA A 56 -52.64 -44.21 -8.57
C ALA A 56 -51.32 -44.81 -9.08
N SER A 57 -50.53 -44.02 -9.82
CA SER A 57 -49.14 -44.33 -10.17
C SER A 57 -48.33 -43.08 -10.43
N VAL A 58 -47.03 -43.14 -10.16
CA VAL A 58 -46.06 -42.07 -10.45
C VAL A 58 -44.91 -42.62 -11.28
N GLN A 59 -44.58 -41.91 -12.36
CA GLN A 59 -43.36 -42.11 -13.13
C GLN A 59 -42.43 -40.91 -12.88
N GLY A 60 -41.25 -41.13 -12.31
CA GLY A 60 -40.21 -40.11 -12.19
C GLY A 60 -39.24 -40.21 -13.36
N LEU A 61 -39.01 -39.12 -14.08
CA LEU A 61 -38.09 -39.06 -15.21
C LEU A 61 -36.98 -38.04 -14.98
N ASP A 62 -35.74 -38.43 -15.23
CA ASP A 62 -34.57 -37.54 -15.22
C ASP A 62 -33.56 -37.98 -16.29
N ILE A 63 -32.79 -37.02 -16.82
CA ILE A 63 -31.78 -37.28 -17.85
C ILE A 63 -30.55 -38.00 -17.27
N SER A 64 -30.28 -37.82 -15.97
CA SER A 64 -29.13 -38.42 -15.29
C SER A 64 -29.41 -39.86 -14.90
N ALA A 65 -28.72 -40.81 -15.56
CA ALA A 65 -28.79 -42.22 -15.21
C ALA A 65 -28.31 -42.51 -13.78
N GLU A 66 -27.34 -41.73 -13.27
CA GLU A 66 -26.88 -41.84 -11.88
C GLU A 66 -27.97 -41.42 -10.90
N SER A 67 -28.65 -40.30 -11.18
CA SER A 67 -29.73 -39.79 -10.32
C SER A 67 -30.92 -40.76 -10.28
N ILE A 68 -31.29 -41.33 -11.42
CA ILE A 68 -32.35 -42.35 -11.51
C ILE A 68 -31.96 -43.64 -10.79
N LEU A 69 -30.73 -44.11 -10.92
CA LEU A 69 -30.27 -45.31 -10.20
C LEU A 69 -30.33 -45.09 -8.67
N ASN A 70 -29.91 -43.90 -8.22
CA ASN A 70 -29.97 -43.52 -6.82
C ASN A 70 -31.43 -43.36 -6.32
N ALA A 71 -32.29 -42.69 -7.08
CA ALA A 71 -33.71 -42.52 -6.79
C ALA A 71 -34.44 -43.88 -6.71
N GLN A 72 -34.19 -44.77 -7.67
CA GLN A 72 -34.76 -46.12 -7.71
C GLN A 72 -34.32 -46.94 -6.49
N THR A 73 -33.07 -46.79 -6.05
CA THR A 73 -32.51 -47.48 -4.88
C THR A 73 -33.11 -46.98 -3.57
N LYS A 74 -33.31 -45.66 -3.43
CA LYS A 74 -33.81 -45.04 -2.20
C LYS A 74 -35.33 -45.05 -2.07
N TYR A 75 -36.04 -44.88 -3.18
CA TYR A 75 -37.47 -44.54 -3.18
C TYR A 75 -38.34 -45.49 -3.99
N GLY A 76 -37.77 -46.37 -4.79
CA GLY A 76 -38.51 -47.31 -5.64
C GLY A 76 -39.49 -48.17 -4.83
N ARG A 77 -40.77 -48.12 -5.16
CA ARG A 77 -41.83 -48.87 -4.47
C ARG A 77 -43.08 -49.02 -5.31
N GLY A 78 -43.80 -50.14 -5.18
CA GLY A 78 -45.18 -50.37 -5.64
C GLY A 78 -45.65 -49.57 -6.88
N ASN A 79 -46.22 -48.39 -6.64
CA ASN A 79 -46.84 -47.50 -7.63
C ASN A 79 -45.90 -46.39 -8.17
N LEU A 80 -44.62 -46.37 -7.79
CA LEU A 80 -43.59 -45.41 -8.19
C LEU A 80 -42.47 -46.13 -8.96
N LYS A 81 -42.21 -45.66 -10.18
CA LYS A 81 -41.12 -46.14 -11.04
C LYS A 81 -40.29 -44.97 -11.54
N PHE A 82 -39.00 -45.18 -11.70
CA PHE A 82 -38.09 -44.19 -12.25
C PHE A 82 -37.57 -44.63 -13.62
N VAL A 83 -37.46 -43.68 -14.55
CA VAL A 83 -37.06 -43.91 -15.94
C VAL A 83 -36.04 -42.86 -16.35
N THR A 84 -34.90 -43.29 -16.89
CA THR A 84 -33.94 -42.37 -17.50
C THR A 84 -34.45 -41.92 -18.86
N GLY A 85 -34.56 -40.62 -19.09
CA GLY A 85 -35.04 -40.06 -20.35
C GLY A 85 -34.84 -38.55 -20.44
N SER A 86 -34.83 -38.02 -21.65
CA SER A 86 -34.77 -36.57 -21.88
C SER A 86 -36.17 -35.96 -21.84
N ILE A 87 -36.27 -34.73 -21.37
CA ILE A 87 -37.51 -33.95 -21.41
C ILE A 87 -37.90 -33.53 -22.84
N ASP A 88 -36.92 -33.47 -23.76
CA ASP A 88 -37.12 -33.18 -25.18
C ASP A 88 -37.87 -34.29 -25.94
N LEU A 89 -37.87 -35.51 -25.39
CA LEU A 89 -38.56 -36.66 -25.96
C LEU A 89 -38.96 -37.62 -24.84
N LEU A 90 -40.20 -37.49 -24.38
CA LEU A 90 -40.70 -38.27 -23.25
C LEU A 90 -40.97 -39.72 -23.69
N PRO A 91 -40.36 -40.74 -23.05
CA PRO A 91 -40.43 -42.15 -23.47
C PRO A 91 -41.74 -42.83 -23.03
N PHE A 92 -42.86 -42.14 -23.19
CA PHE A 92 -44.18 -42.60 -22.78
C PHE A 92 -45.17 -42.50 -23.94
N GLU A 93 -46.18 -43.37 -23.94
CA GLU A 93 -47.24 -43.37 -24.94
C GLU A 93 -48.10 -42.10 -24.83
N ASP A 94 -48.74 -41.72 -25.94
CA ASP A 94 -49.64 -40.58 -25.98
C ASP A 94 -50.78 -40.75 -24.96
N LYS A 95 -51.14 -39.66 -24.27
CA LYS A 95 -52.26 -39.61 -23.31
C LYS A 95 -52.16 -40.62 -22.16
N SER A 96 -50.94 -40.86 -21.67
CA SER A 96 -50.65 -41.79 -20.57
C SER A 96 -50.84 -41.22 -19.16
N PHE A 97 -50.89 -39.88 -19.01
CA PHE A 97 -50.90 -39.23 -17.69
C PHE A 97 -52.05 -38.24 -17.52
N ASP A 98 -52.67 -38.28 -16.36
CA ASP A 98 -53.67 -37.29 -15.95
C ASP A 98 -53.00 -35.99 -15.48
N ILE A 99 -51.80 -36.08 -14.91
CA ILE A 99 -51.07 -34.93 -14.37
C ILE A 99 -49.58 -35.05 -14.75
N VAL A 100 -49.00 -33.95 -15.20
CA VAL A 100 -47.55 -33.80 -15.35
C VAL A 100 -47.08 -32.71 -14.41
N VAL A 101 -46.10 -33.03 -13.57
CA VAL A 101 -45.41 -32.12 -12.64
C VAL A 101 -43.98 -31.92 -13.13
N SER A 102 -43.49 -30.70 -13.12
CA SER A 102 -42.07 -30.39 -13.39
C SER A 102 -41.70 -29.10 -12.67
N PHE A 103 -40.81 -29.18 -11.69
CA PHE A 103 -40.42 -28.01 -10.91
C PHE A 103 -38.98 -27.64 -11.18
N GLU A 104 -38.73 -26.35 -11.45
CA GLU A 104 -37.39 -25.78 -11.60
C GLU A 104 -36.57 -26.49 -12.68
N THR A 105 -37.16 -26.57 -13.87
CA THR A 105 -36.60 -27.29 -15.03
C THR A 105 -36.41 -26.37 -16.24
N LEU A 106 -37.33 -25.41 -16.45
CA LEU A 106 -37.30 -24.55 -17.64
C LEU A 106 -36.08 -23.64 -17.68
N GLU A 107 -35.62 -23.18 -16.53
CA GLU A 107 -34.48 -22.29 -16.38
C GLU A 107 -33.15 -22.95 -16.76
N HIS A 108 -33.08 -24.29 -16.76
CA HIS A 108 -31.88 -25.05 -17.08
C HIS A 108 -31.75 -25.38 -18.57
N VAL A 109 -32.71 -24.98 -19.40
CA VAL A 109 -32.72 -25.30 -20.83
C VAL A 109 -32.97 -24.08 -21.71
N ASP A 110 -32.52 -24.14 -22.96
CA ASP A 110 -32.76 -23.08 -23.94
C ASP A 110 -34.22 -23.00 -24.40
N GLU A 111 -34.58 -21.92 -25.10
CA GLU A 111 -35.95 -21.64 -25.52
C GLU A 111 -36.53 -22.71 -26.47
N ASP A 112 -35.72 -23.25 -27.39
CA ASP A 112 -36.16 -24.28 -28.32
C ASP A 112 -36.51 -25.58 -27.58
N THR A 113 -35.72 -25.89 -26.56
CA THR A 113 -35.92 -27.03 -25.67
C THR A 113 -37.14 -26.84 -24.77
N GLN A 114 -37.37 -25.63 -24.23
CA GLN A 114 -38.61 -25.30 -23.51
C GLN A 114 -39.86 -25.56 -24.35
N LEU A 115 -39.84 -25.17 -25.64
CA LEU A 115 -40.96 -25.38 -26.56
C LEU A 115 -41.20 -26.86 -26.86
N ARG A 116 -40.13 -27.64 -27.14
CA ARG A 116 -40.24 -29.09 -27.37
C ARG A 116 -40.75 -29.81 -26.12
N PHE A 117 -40.26 -29.44 -24.94
CA PHE A 117 -40.71 -30.03 -23.69
C PHE A 117 -42.20 -29.81 -23.47
N LEU A 118 -42.70 -28.59 -23.63
CA LEU A 118 -44.14 -28.30 -23.50
C LEU A 118 -45.01 -29.03 -24.55
N GLN A 119 -44.48 -29.24 -25.77
CA GLN A 119 -45.15 -30.07 -26.78
C GLN A 119 -45.25 -31.54 -26.35
N GLU A 120 -44.17 -32.11 -25.84
CA GLU A 120 -44.12 -33.48 -25.36
C GLU A 120 -45.01 -33.71 -24.14
N ILE A 121 -45.02 -32.76 -23.19
CA ILE A 121 -45.96 -32.78 -22.05
C ILE A 121 -47.41 -32.83 -22.56
N ARG A 122 -47.76 -32.00 -23.55
CA ARG A 122 -49.11 -31.99 -24.14
C ARG A 122 -49.46 -33.31 -24.83
N ARG A 123 -48.47 -33.99 -25.44
CA ARG A 123 -48.66 -35.30 -26.08
C ARG A 123 -48.97 -36.39 -25.06
N VAL A 124 -48.25 -36.43 -23.95
CA VAL A 124 -48.40 -37.49 -22.93
C VAL A 124 -49.54 -37.23 -21.94
N LEU A 125 -50.04 -35.99 -21.85
CA LEU A 125 -51.24 -35.65 -21.07
C LEU A 125 -52.52 -36.18 -21.72
N THR A 126 -53.46 -36.67 -20.89
CA THR A 126 -54.81 -36.99 -21.35
C THR A 126 -55.55 -35.73 -21.82
N THR A 127 -56.66 -35.90 -22.54
CA THR A 127 -57.47 -34.76 -23.04
C THR A 127 -57.98 -33.87 -21.90
N GLU A 128 -58.16 -34.44 -20.70
CA GLU A 128 -58.57 -33.74 -19.48
C GLU A 128 -57.40 -33.48 -18.51
N GLY A 129 -56.17 -33.71 -18.96
CA GLY A 129 -54.98 -33.68 -18.13
C GLY A 129 -54.51 -32.26 -17.75
N THR A 130 -53.72 -32.17 -16.68
CA THR A 130 -53.22 -30.90 -16.12
C THR A 130 -51.69 -30.87 -16.05
N LEU A 131 -51.08 -29.77 -16.50
CA LEU A 131 -49.68 -29.46 -16.27
C LEU A 131 -49.51 -28.58 -15.04
N ILE A 132 -48.57 -28.96 -14.17
CA ILE A 132 -48.15 -28.18 -13.00
C ILE A 132 -46.65 -27.94 -13.12
N ILE A 133 -46.24 -26.69 -13.31
CA ILE A 133 -44.85 -26.35 -13.63
C ILE A 133 -44.35 -25.12 -12.88
N SER A 134 -43.09 -25.10 -12.43
CA SER A 134 -42.51 -23.94 -11.74
C SER A 134 -41.18 -23.48 -12.31
N THR A 135 -40.87 -22.20 -12.10
CA THR A 135 -39.58 -21.58 -12.45
C THR A 135 -39.32 -20.38 -11.51
N PRO A 136 -38.06 -20.02 -11.20
CA PRO A 136 -37.73 -18.80 -10.47
C PRO A 136 -38.20 -17.55 -11.20
N ASN A 137 -38.59 -16.52 -10.44
CA ASN A 137 -38.91 -15.22 -11.02
C ASN A 137 -37.63 -14.40 -11.14
N LYS A 138 -37.07 -14.28 -12.35
CA LYS A 138 -35.80 -13.59 -12.62
C LYS A 138 -35.64 -12.25 -11.90
N LYS A 139 -36.71 -11.45 -11.84
CA LYS A 139 -36.70 -10.15 -11.15
C LYS A 139 -36.35 -10.26 -9.66
N PHE A 140 -36.94 -11.23 -8.95
CA PHE A 140 -36.77 -11.38 -7.50
C PHE A 140 -35.67 -12.36 -7.13
N TYR A 141 -35.38 -13.32 -8.01
CA TYR A 141 -34.38 -14.34 -7.80
C TYR A 141 -32.96 -13.84 -8.15
N SER A 142 -32.80 -13.08 -9.24
CA SER A 142 -31.49 -12.65 -9.74
C SER A 142 -31.30 -11.14 -9.77
N ASP A 143 -32.23 -10.37 -10.35
CA ASP A 143 -32.02 -8.94 -10.60
C ASP A 143 -31.89 -8.11 -9.31
N ILE A 144 -32.79 -8.32 -8.33
CA ILE A 144 -32.79 -7.60 -7.04
C ILE A 144 -31.59 -7.97 -6.16
N PRO A 145 -31.33 -9.27 -5.87
CA PRO A 145 -30.21 -9.65 -5.02
C PRO A 145 -28.85 -9.63 -5.72
N LYS A 146 -28.79 -9.36 -7.04
CA LYS A 146 -27.59 -9.48 -7.88
C LYS A 146 -26.94 -10.87 -7.78
N TYR A 147 -27.78 -11.90 -7.78
CA TYR A 147 -27.37 -13.29 -7.68
C TYR A 147 -27.43 -13.97 -9.05
N CYS A 148 -26.41 -14.75 -9.39
CA CYS A 148 -26.33 -15.50 -10.65
C CYS A 148 -26.09 -16.98 -10.35
N ASN A 149 -27.03 -17.84 -10.77
CA ASN A 149 -26.86 -19.28 -10.70
C ASN A 149 -26.19 -19.79 -11.99
N PRO A 150 -24.98 -20.38 -11.92
CA PRO A 150 -24.23 -20.81 -13.11
C PRO A 150 -24.90 -21.93 -13.92
N PHE A 151 -25.92 -22.59 -13.36
CA PHE A 151 -26.64 -23.68 -14.03
C PHE A 151 -27.94 -23.23 -14.72
N HIS A 152 -28.35 -21.96 -14.56
CA HIS A 152 -29.53 -21.42 -15.23
C HIS A 152 -29.14 -20.91 -16.63
N VAL A 153 -29.63 -21.58 -17.66
CA VAL A 153 -29.45 -21.22 -19.08
C VAL A 153 -30.39 -20.08 -19.48
N LYS A 154 -31.66 -20.12 -19.05
CA LYS A 154 -32.66 -19.08 -19.37
C LYS A 154 -33.73 -18.93 -18.30
N GLU A 155 -33.53 -17.98 -17.39
CA GLU A 155 -34.58 -17.57 -16.44
C GLU A 155 -35.65 -16.69 -17.12
N LEU A 156 -36.90 -16.83 -16.68
CA LEU A 156 -38.05 -16.14 -17.25
C LEU A 156 -38.61 -15.07 -16.31
N TYR A 157 -38.98 -13.92 -16.87
CA TYR A 157 -39.87 -12.99 -16.18
C TYR A 157 -41.31 -13.55 -16.15
N LYS A 158 -42.12 -13.04 -15.21
CA LYS A 158 -43.51 -13.49 -15.04
C LYS A 158 -44.33 -13.44 -16.33
N ASP A 159 -44.23 -12.35 -17.08
CA ASP A 159 -45.01 -12.18 -18.31
C ASP A 159 -44.53 -13.12 -19.41
N GLU A 160 -43.22 -13.39 -19.50
CA GLU A 160 -42.64 -14.34 -20.46
C GLU A 160 -43.09 -15.78 -20.15
N PHE A 161 -43.10 -16.15 -18.87
CA PHE A 161 -43.56 -17.47 -18.43
C PHE A 161 -45.05 -17.70 -18.74
N VAL A 162 -45.90 -16.71 -18.48
CA VAL A 162 -47.34 -16.78 -18.83
C VAL A 162 -47.53 -16.88 -20.34
N GLN A 163 -46.86 -16.02 -21.11
CA GLN A 163 -46.96 -16.03 -22.57
C GLN A 163 -46.53 -17.36 -23.19
N LEU A 164 -45.46 -17.96 -22.67
CA LEU A 164 -44.96 -19.26 -23.12
C LEU A 164 -46.02 -20.36 -22.93
N LEU A 165 -46.63 -20.44 -21.74
CA LEU A 165 -47.63 -21.46 -21.42
C LEU A 165 -48.95 -21.25 -22.17
N SER A 166 -49.37 -20.01 -22.39
CA SER A 166 -50.61 -19.68 -23.14
C SER A 166 -50.55 -20.09 -24.61
N ARG A 167 -49.38 -20.41 -25.16
CA ARG A 167 -49.27 -21.01 -26.51
C ARG A 167 -49.82 -22.44 -26.57
N PHE A 168 -49.81 -23.14 -25.43
CA PHE A 168 -50.12 -24.56 -25.34
C PHE A 168 -51.40 -24.87 -24.55
N TYR A 169 -51.89 -23.94 -23.73
CA TYR A 169 -53.05 -24.16 -22.88
C TYR A 169 -53.98 -22.96 -22.87
N GLU A 170 -55.29 -23.21 -22.90
CA GLU A 170 -56.31 -22.14 -22.87
C GLU A 170 -56.42 -21.48 -21.49
N ASN A 171 -56.14 -22.22 -20.42
CA ASN A 171 -56.18 -21.72 -19.05
C ASN A 171 -54.80 -21.86 -18.39
N VAL A 172 -54.20 -20.75 -17.97
CA VAL A 172 -52.92 -20.69 -17.25
C VAL A 172 -53.13 -19.90 -15.96
N ASN A 173 -53.03 -20.58 -14.81
CA ASN A 173 -53.19 -19.96 -13.49
C ASN A 173 -51.85 -19.93 -12.75
N ILE A 174 -51.42 -18.76 -12.27
CA ILE A 174 -50.13 -18.58 -11.60
C ILE A 174 -50.31 -18.41 -10.09
N ALA A 175 -49.62 -19.25 -9.32
CA ALA A 175 -49.34 -19.08 -7.90
C ALA A 175 -47.93 -18.51 -7.69
N SER A 176 -47.71 -17.84 -6.55
CA SER A 176 -46.39 -17.40 -6.12
C SER A 176 -46.03 -18.04 -4.79
N GLN A 177 -44.81 -18.54 -4.68
CA GLN A 177 -44.24 -19.02 -3.42
C GLN A 177 -43.31 -17.96 -2.83
N ARG A 178 -43.40 -17.78 -1.51
CA ARG A 178 -42.57 -16.86 -0.73
C ARG A 178 -42.35 -17.43 0.67
N PHE A 179 -41.24 -17.06 1.29
CA PHE A 179 -40.96 -17.38 2.69
C PHE A 179 -41.41 -16.22 3.59
N GLU A 180 -42.21 -16.52 4.62
CA GLU A 180 -42.73 -15.54 5.59
C GLU A 180 -42.78 -16.16 6.98
N VAL A 181 -42.42 -15.39 8.01
CA VAL A 181 -42.52 -15.82 9.41
C VAL A 181 -43.90 -15.45 9.95
N ALA A 182 -44.67 -16.43 10.42
CA ALA A 182 -46.02 -16.23 10.97
C ALA A 182 -46.10 -16.70 12.43
N SER A 183 -46.88 -15.96 13.23
CA SER A 183 -47.24 -16.36 14.59
C SER A 183 -48.53 -17.19 14.55
N VAL A 184 -48.52 -18.37 15.18
CA VAL A 184 -49.66 -19.30 15.21
C VAL A 184 -50.21 -19.36 16.62
N ILE A 185 -51.53 -19.19 16.76
CA ILE A 185 -52.27 -19.39 18.00
C ILE A 185 -53.24 -20.54 17.73
N ASP A 186 -53.10 -21.62 18.49
CA ASP A 186 -53.86 -22.86 18.31
C ASP A 186 -54.49 -23.32 19.65
N SER A 187 -55.57 -24.12 19.58
CA SER A 187 -56.25 -24.68 20.75
C SER A 187 -56.31 -26.20 20.68
N ASP A 188 -55.98 -26.89 21.78
CA ASP A 188 -55.88 -28.36 21.84
C ASP A 188 -57.19 -29.14 21.51
N ASN A 189 -58.34 -28.47 21.45
CA ASN A 189 -59.66 -29.12 21.38
C ASN A 189 -60.33 -29.10 20.01
N ASN A 190 -59.74 -28.50 18.97
CA ASN A 190 -60.37 -28.40 17.65
C ASN A 190 -59.44 -28.94 16.56
N LYS A 191 -59.85 -30.00 15.87
CA LYS A 191 -59.05 -30.64 14.79
C LYS A 191 -59.20 -29.95 13.43
N ASP A 192 -60.19 -29.07 13.30
CA ASP A 192 -60.42 -28.27 12.10
C ASP A 192 -60.06 -26.82 12.42
N VAL A 193 -58.89 -26.38 11.94
CA VAL A 193 -58.36 -25.02 12.15
C VAL A 193 -58.60 -24.20 10.88
N GLU A 194 -59.44 -23.17 10.95
CA GLU A 194 -59.52 -22.14 9.90
C GLU A 194 -58.47 -21.05 10.16
N LEU A 195 -57.59 -20.83 9.18
CA LEU A 195 -56.53 -19.81 9.23
C LEU A 195 -57.14 -18.40 9.04
N TYR A 196 -57.24 -17.63 10.12
CA TYR A 196 -57.72 -16.24 10.06
C TYR A 196 -56.60 -15.27 9.64
N LYS A 197 -56.81 -14.52 8.55
CA LYS A 197 -55.90 -13.46 8.09
C LYS A 197 -56.48 -12.08 8.36
N GLY A 198 -55.99 -11.38 9.38
CA GLY A 198 -56.38 -10.00 9.67
C GLY A 198 -55.79 -9.02 8.64
N LEU A 199 -56.62 -8.33 7.86
CA LEU A 199 -56.18 -7.27 6.93
C LEU A 199 -56.48 -5.89 7.53
N LYS A 200 -55.43 -5.11 7.79
CA LYS A 200 -55.52 -3.63 7.84
C LYS A 200 -54.62 -3.08 6.74
N ASN A 201 -55.23 -2.29 5.86
CA ASN A 201 -54.62 -1.58 4.72
C ASN A 201 -53.16 -1.17 4.98
N SER A 202 -52.25 -1.91 4.36
CA SER A 202 -50.93 -1.44 3.97
C SER A 202 -50.69 -1.96 2.57
N SER A 203 -50.20 -1.07 1.72
CA SER A 203 -49.93 -1.24 0.29
C SER A 203 -49.15 -2.53 0.03
N LEU A 204 -49.85 -3.54 -0.50
CA LEU A 204 -49.33 -4.85 -0.88
C LEU A 204 -48.58 -4.83 -2.24
N ASP A 205 -47.96 -3.71 -2.61
CA ASP A 205 -47.53 -3.49 -4.00
C ASP A 205 -46.13 -4.00 -4.34
N VAL A 206 -45.36 -4.57 -3.40
CA VAL A 206 -44.15 -5.32 -3.76
C VAL A 206 -43.98 -6.53 -2.85
N VAL A 207 -44.76 -7.57 -3.13
CA VAL A 207 -44.56 -8.89 -2.51
C VAL A 207 -43.36 -9.57 -3.20
N ASN A 208 -42.38 -10.04 -2.42
CA ASN A 208 -41.24 -10.84 -2.91
C ASN A 208 -41.74 -12.22 -3.42
N GLN A 209 -41.97 -12.34 -4.74
CA GLN A 209 -42.49 -13.54 -5.39
C GLN A 209 -41.33 -14.36 -5.99
N LYS A 210 -40.55 -15.02 -5.13
CA LYS A 210 -39.30 -15.71 -5.49
C LYS A 210 -39.50 -16.82 -6.54
N TYR A 211 -40.52 -17.66 -6.39
CA TYR A 211 -40.88 -18.69 -7.37
C TYR A 211 -42.30 -18.54 -7.90
N MET A 212 -42.50 -18.90 -9.18
CA MET A 212 -43.79 -18.91 -9.86
C MET A 212 -44.19 -20.35 -10.16
N ILE A 213 -45.45 -20.70 -9.87
CA ILE A 213 -45.99 -22.05 -10.09
C ILE A 213 -47.24 -21.91 -10.97
N ALA A 214 -47.25 -22.56 -12.12
CA ALA A 214 -48.34 -22.51 -13.08
C ALA A 214 -49.15 -23.82 -13.07
N PHE A 215 -50.48 -23.69 -13.10
CA PHE A 215 -51.44 -24.77 -13.30
C PHE A 215 -52.13 -24.55 -14.65
N CYS A 216 -51.90 -25.45 -15.60
CA CYS A 216 -52.32 -25.29 -16.98
C CYS A 216 -53.27 -26.42 -17.42
N SER A 217 -54.40 -26.07 -18.02
CA SER A 217 -55.38 -27.04 -18.54
C SER A 217 -56.24 -26.47 -19.67
N ASN A 218 -56.83 -27.34 -20.48
CA ASN A 218 -57.80 -26.98 -21.51
C ASN A 218 -59.27 -27.09 -21.05
N ILE A 219 -59.51 -27.39 -19.77
CA ILE A 219 -60.86 -27.50 -19.20
C ILE A 219 -61.12 -26.33 -18.25
N VAL A 220 -62.28 -25.69 -18.44
CA VAL A 220 -62.77 -24.62 -17.58
C VAL A 220 -63.25 -25.21 -16.24
N GLY A 221 -62.74 -24.68 -15.12
CA GLY A 221 -63.16 -25.11 -13.78
C GLY A 221 -62.23 -26.10 -13.08
N ASN A 222 -61.09 -26.44 -13.67
CA ASN A 222 -60.03 -27.22 -13.02
C ASN A 222 -59.20 -26.30 -12.09
N SER A 223 -59.87 -25.71 -11.09
CA SER A 223 -59.33 -24.62 -10.27
C SER A 223 -58.58 -25.10 -9.02
N MET A 224 -57.36 -24.57 -8.90
CA MET A 224 -56.45 -24.38 -7.75
C MET A 224 -56.88 -24.88 -6.35
N PRO A 225 -56.02 -25.62 -5.62
CA PRO A 225 -56.08 -25.67 -4.17
C PRO A 225 -55.76 -24.29 -3.56
N ILE A 226 -56.64 -23.84 -2.67
CA ILE A 226 -56.65 -22.50 -2.06
C ILE A 226 -55.56 -22.44 -0.98
N ALA A 227 -54.46 -21.72 -1.25
CA ALA A 227 -53.42 -21.30 -0.30
C ALA A 227 -52.86 -22.38 0.66
N SER A 228 -51.63 -22.85 0.43
CA SER A 228 -50.90 -23.70 1.38
C SER A 228 -49.98 -22.88 2.28
N VAL A 229 -50.01 -23.18 3.58
CA VAL A 229 -49.02 -22.72 4.57
C VAL A 229 -48.35 -23.97 5.12
N GLY A 230 -47.05 -24.14 4.84
CA GLY A 230 -46.26 -25.22 5.43
C GLY A 230 -45.75 -24.82 6.82
N VAL A 231 -46.16 -25.55 7.86
CA VAL A 231 -45.66 -25.36 9.23
C VAL A 231 -44.69 -26.50 9.54
N TYR A 232 -43.39 -26.21 9.69
CA TYR A 232 -42.31 -27.21 9.85
C TYR A 232 -41.65 -27.13 11.24
N PRO A 233 -42.32 -27.60 12.32
CA PRO A 233 -41.90 -27.35 13.70
C PRO A 233 -40.57 -28.01 14.10
N GLN A 234 -40.24 -29.21 13.60
CA GLN A 234 -38.97 -29.89 13.92
C GLN A 234 -37.74 -29.20 13.31
N LYS A 235 -37.86 -28.63 12.10
CA LYS A 235 -36.75 -27.94 11.42
C LYS A 235 -36.60 -26.47 11.86
N TYR A 236 -37.69 -25.83 12.29
CA TYR A 236 -37.63 -24.57 13.03
C TYR A 236 -36.83 -24.73 14.34
N ASN A 237 -36.96 -25.86 15.04
CA ASN A 237 -36.15 -26.16 16.23
C ASN A 237 -34.66 -26.40 15.93
N GLU A 238 -34.27 -26.85 14.74
CA GLU A 238 -32.86 -26.97 14.35
C GLU A 238 -32.26 -25.61 13.93
N MET A 239 -33.05 -24.77 13.24
CA MET A 239 -32.67 -23.40 12.92
C MET A 239 -32.62 -22.54 14.19
N ILE A 240 -33.57 -22.73 15.11
CA ILE A 240 -33.51 -22.21 16.48
C ILE A 240 -32.37 -22.84 17.25
N SER A 241 -32.02 -24.12 17.11
CA SER A 241 -30.84 -24.69 17.79
C SER A 241 -29.54 -24.09 17.26
N ARG A 242 -29.48 -23.70 15.97
CA ARG A 242 -28.36 -22.96 15.37
C ARG A 242 -28.32 -21.51 15.86
N VAL A 243 -29.48 -20.87 15.96
CA VAL A 243 -29.62 -19.52 16.55
C VAL A 243 -29.38 -19.53 18.06
N LEU A 244 -29.72 -20.61 18.77
CA LEU A 244 -29.49 -20.87 20.19
C LEU A 244 -28.04 -21.24 20.45
N THR A 245 -27.33 -21.94 19.55
CA THR A 245 -25.86 -22.11 19.67
C THR A 245 -25.14 -20.81 19.41
N LEU A 246 -25.62 -19.99 18.46
CA LEU A 246 -25.16 -18.61 18.28
C LEU A 246 -25.53 -17.74 19.49
N GLN A 247 -26.68 -17.99 20.12
CA GLN A 247 -27.11 -17.32 21.35
C GLN A 247 -26.33 -17.82 22.56
N ASP A 248 -25.90 -19.07 22.64
CA ASP A 248 -25.05 -19.63 23.69
C ASP A 248 -23.64 -19.08 23.56
N GLU A 249 -23.10 -18.93 22.34
CA GLU A 249 -21.85 -18.20 22.08
C GLU A 249 -21.97 -16.71 22.46
N VAL A 250 -23.12 -16.10 22.21
CA VAL A 250 -23.41 -14.71 22.62
C VAL A 250 -23.71 -14.60 24.12
N GLU A 251 -24.30 -15.60 24.76
CA GLU A 251 -24.62 -15.66 26.19
C GLU A 251 -23.40 -16.00 27.03
N GLU A 252 -22.47 -16.81 26.52
CA GLU A 252 -21.18 -17.06 27.15
C GLU A 252 -20.32 -15.79 27.09
N ARG A 253 -20.38 -15.06 25.96
CA ARG A 253 -19.82 -13.71 25.81
C ARG A 253 -20.51 -12.69 26.72
N ASN A 254 -21.84 -12.74 26.87
CA ASN A 254 -22.61 -11.83 27.73
C ASN A 254 -22.49 -12.18 29.22
N ARG A 255 -22.29 -13.45 29.61
CA ARG A 255 -21.91 -13.88 30.96
C ARG A 255 -20.55 -13.32 31.33
N HIS A 256 -19.60 -13.35 30.40
CA HIS A 256 -18.28 -12.73 30.58
C HIS A 256 -18.40 -11.21 30.77
N ILE A 257 -19.28 -10.55 30.01
CA ILE A 257 -19.58 -9.12 30.15
C ILE A 257 -20.28 -8.84 31.49
N SER A 258 -21.23 -9.68 31.94
CA SER A 258 -21.93 -9.51 33.21
C SER A 258 -21.04 -9.72 34.44
N VAL A 259 -20.04 -10.61 34.36
CA VAL A 259 -19.01 -10.77 35.41
C VAL A 259 -18.12 -9.53 35.47
N LEU A 260 -17.72 -9.00 34.31
CA LEU A 260 -16.97 -7.75 34.21
C LEU A 260 -17.77 -6.53 34.72
N ASP A 261 -19.09 -6.48 34.48
CA ASP A 261 -19.97 -5.42 35.00
C ASP A 261 -20.13 -5.48 36.54
N GLN A 262 -20.18 -6.68 37.14
CA GLN A 262 -20.20 -6.81 38.60
C GLN A 262 -18.86 -6.41 39.24
N GLU A 263 -17.72 -6.71 38.60
CA GLU A 263 -16.41 -6.19 39.02
C GLU A 263 -16.32 -4.66 38.89
N LEU A 264 -16.92 -4.09 37.84
CA LEU A 264 -16.98 -2.63 37.59
C LEU A 264 -17.82 -1.90 38.66
N ILE A 265 -18.89 -2.51 39.15
CA ILE A 265 -19.71 -2.00 40.26
C ILE A 265 -18.92 -2.02 41.59
N PHE A 266 -18.12 -3.07 41.82
CA PHE A 266 -17.28 -3.17 43.02
C PHE A 266 -16.14 -2.14 43.01
N LEU A 267 -15.43 -1.99 41.88
CA LEU A 267 -14.35 -1.01 41.69
C LEU A 267 -14.84 0.45 41.74
N ARG A 268 -16.07 0.74 41.26
CA ARG A 268 -16.70 2.06 41.41
C ARG A 268 -16.98 2.42 42.87
N LYS A 269 -17.29 1.44 43.71
CA LYS A 269 -17.52 1.64 45.15
C LYS A 269 -16.23 1.99 45.89
N GLU A 270 -15.10 1.37 45.53
CA GLU A 270 -13.77 1.72 46.05
C GLU A 270 -13.27 3.08 45.52
N TYR A 271 -13.52 3.39 44.25
CA TYR A 271 -13.15 4.68 43.65
C TYR A 271 -13.85 5.87 44.34
N ASN A 272 -15.14 5.74 44.70
CA ASN A 272 -15.86 6.80 45.41
C ASN A 272 -15.36 7.01 46.85
N TYR A 273 -14.91 5.95 47.53
CA TYR A 273 -14.30 6.05 48.86
C TYR A 273 -12.91 6.74 48.81
N SER A 274 -12.16 6.51 47.73
CA SER A 274 -10.88 7.18 47.47
C SER A 274 -11.03 8.66 47.09
N GLU A 275 -12.08 9.04 46.36
CA GLU A 275 -12.41 10.44 46.01
C GLU A 275 -12.73 11.29 47.25
N GLU A 276 -13.41 10.71 48.25
CA GLU A 276 -13.77 11.40 49.49
C GLU A 276 -12.54 11.72 50.37
N LEU A 277 -11.53 10.84 50.35
CA LEU A 277 -10.21 11.07 50.96
C LEU A 277 -9.39 12.13 50.21
N LYS A 278 -9.49 12.17 48.87
CA LYS A 278 -8.78 13.12 48.01
C LYS A 278 -9.28 14.55 48.17
N ARG A 279 -10.60 14.74 48.30
CA ARG A 279 -11.23 16.04 48.58
C ARG A 279 -10.77 16.68 49.90
N LYS A 280 -10.44 15.87 50.91
CA LYS A 280 -9.89 16.35 52.19
C LYS A 280 -8.45 16.88 52.03
N GLY A 281 -7.63 16.25 51.20
CA GLY A 281 -6.26 16.70 50.91
C GLY A 281 -6.20 17.95 50.02
N GLU A 282 -7.13 18.09 49.07
CA GLU A 282 -7.20 19.26 48.17
C GLU A 282 -7.59 20.56 48.89
N LEU A 283 -8.33 20.49 50.00
CA LEU A 283 -8.68 21.65 50.81
C LEU A 283 -7.46 22.23 51.56
N GLU A 284 -6.52 21.38 51.99
CA GLU A 284 -5.31 21.79 52.71
C GLU A 284 -4.23 22.32 51.75
N ALA A 285 -4.13 21.76 50.53
CA ALA A 285 -3.18 22.20 49.51
C ALA A 285 -3.51 23.59 48.92
N ASN A 286 -4.80 23.88 48.71
CA ASN A 286 -5.27 25.17 48.20
C ASN A 286 -4.97 26.35 49.15
N GLN A 287 -4.76 26.08 50.45
CA GLN A 287 -4.47 27.10 51.45
C GLN A 287 -2.98 27.53 51.42
N ILE A 288 -2.10 26.64 50.97
CA ILE A 288 -0.65 26.87 50.86
C ILE A 288 -0.31 27.62 49.55
N GLU A 289 -0.94 27.22 48.44
CA GLU A 289 -0.71 27.83 47.11
C GLU A 289 -1.15 29.31 47.04
N ARG A 290 -2.14 29.69 47.85
CA ARG A 290 -2.63 31.07 47.94
C ARG A 290 -1.61 32.04 48.57
N LEU A 291 -0.80 31.55 49.51
CA LEU A 291 0.23 32.35 50.20
C LEU A 291 1.49 32.53 49.36
N GLU A 292 1.79 31.59 48.46
CA GLU A 292 2.97 31.65 47.57
C GLU A 292 2.73 32.56 46.34
N LEU A 293 1.49 32.69 45.89
CA LEU A 293 1.12 33.56 44.77
C LEU A 293 1.21 35.06 45.11
N GLU A 294 0.86 35.47 46.34
CA GLU A 294 0.98 36.87 46.78
C GLU A 294 2.43 37.35 46.83
N ALA A 295 3.38 36.46 47.15
CA ALA A 295 4.81 36.79 47.18
C ALA A 295 5.41 37.00 45.79
N LYS A 296 4.89 36.30 44.77
CA LYS A 296 5.39 36.36 43.37
C LYS A 296 4.89 37.60 42.62
N GLU A 297 3.67 38.06 42.92
CA GLU A 297 3.07 39.21 42.20
C GLU A 297 3.75 40.55 42.53
N LEU A 298 4.32 40.70 43.72
CA LEU A 298 5.06 41.91 44.13
C LEU A 298 6.43 42.04 43.45
N SER A 299 7.07 40.92 43.11
CA SER A 299 8.42 40.90 42.54
C SER A 299 8.43 41.26 41.04
N LEU A 300 7.37 40.86 40.30
CA LEU A 300 7.27 41.06 38.85
C LEU A 300 6.90 42.50 38.43
N LYS A 301 6.23 43.27 39.29
CA LYS A 301 5.84 44.66 38.99
C LYS A 301 7.02 45.64 38.97
N LEU A 302 8.14 45.29 39.62
CA LEU A 302 9.32 46.15 39.73
C LEU A 302 10.24 46.06 38.49
N LEU A 303 10.23 44.91 37.82
CA LEU A 303 11.11 44.62 36.68
C LEU A 303 10.59 45.18 35.34
N PHE A 304 9.27 45.38 35.21
CA PHE A 304 8.64 45.79 33.94
C PHE A 304 8.84 47.28 33.61
N LYS A 305 8.99 48.15 34.62
CA LYS A 305 9.13 49.60 34.43
C LYS A 305 10.51 50.04 33.97
N GLU A 306 11.56 49.25 34.17
CA GLU A 306 12.93 49.62 33.81
C GLU A 306 13.27 49.35 32.34
N ASN A 307 12.52 48.45 31.67
CA ASN A 307 12.77 48.06 30.29
C ASN A 307 12.04 48.92 29.25
N GLU A 308 10.85 49.47 29.57
CA GLU A 308 10.09 50.34 28.64
C GLU A 308 10.82 51.64 28.28
N LEU A 309 11.69 52.14 29.17
CA LEU A 309 12.41 53.40 28.95
C LEU A 309 13.55 53.26 27.94
N LYS A 310 14.11 52.05 27.75
CA LYS A 310 15.30 51.82 26.91
C LYS A 310 14.97 51.42 25.48
N GLU A 311 13.79 50.89 25.21
CA GLU A 311 13.38 50.49 23.86
C GLU A 311 12.91 51.69 23.00
N SER A 312 12.28 52.69 23.63
CA SER A 312 11.73 53.86 22.92
C SER A 312 12.81 54.74 22.25
N GLU A 313 14.04 54.78 22.79
CA GLU A 313 15.17 55.52 22.19
C GLU A 313 15.78 54.81 20.97
N ARG A 314 15.68 53.48 20.87
CA ARG A 314 16.27 52.70 19.78
C ARG A 314 15.40 52.67 18.54
N GLU A 315 14.07 52.78 18.71
CA GLU A 315 13.11 52.71 17.61
C GLU A 315 13.10 53.98 16.74
N LYS A 316 13.33 55.15 17.35
CA LYS A 316 13.41 56.44 16.65
C LYS A 316 14.52 56.49 15.59
N ASN A 317 15.70 55.92 15.90
CA ASN A 317 16.85 55.96 15.00
C ASN A 317 16.76 54.93 13.86
N ARG A 318 15.94 53.89 14.02
CA ARG A 318 15.72 52.84 13.02
C ARG A 318 14.76 53.33 11.92
N LEU A 319 13.73 54.09 12.29
CA LEU A 319 12.69 54.59 11.38
C LEU A 319 13.21 55.60 10.33
N GLU A 320 14.24 56.38 10.63
CA GLU A 320 14.85 57.32 9.67
C GLU A 320 15.68 56.61 8.58
N SER A 321 16.24 55.44 8.89
CA SER A 321 17.02 54.62 7.94
C SER A 321 16.11 53.81 7.02
N ASP A 322 14.99 53.31 7.55
CA ASP A 322 14.03 52.48 6.82
C ASP A 322 13.20 53.28 5.81
N SER A 323 12.95 54.58 6.06
CA SER A 323 12.25 55.48 5.13
C SER A 323 12.99 55.66 3.78
N LYS A 324 14.33 55.69 3.82
CA LYS A 324 15.19 55.77 2.62
C LYS A 324 15.19 54.47 1.80
N LYS A 325 15.12 53.32 2.46
CA LYS A 325 15.02 51.99 1.80
C LYS A 325 13.62 51.73 1.22
N LEU A 326 12.57 52.29 1.82
CA LEU A 326 11.19 52.11 1.35
C LEU A 326 10.91 52.80 0.01
N SER A 327 11.57 53.91 -0.29
CA SER A 327 11.35 54.68 -1.53
C SER A 327 11.82 53.92 -2.78
N SER A 328 12.93 53.19 -2.71
CA SER A 328 13.41 52.31 -3.79
C SER A 328 12.65 50.98 -3.87
N ARG A 329 11.96 50.59 -2.80
CA ARG A 329 11.11 49.39 -2.77
C ARG A 329 9.72 49.66 -3.33
N LEU A 330 9.21 50.89 -3.24
CA LEU A 330 7.91 51.34 -3.78
C LEU A 330 7.84 51.28 -5.31
N GLU A 331 8.96 51.48 -6.01
CA GLU A 331 9.04 51.41 -7.47
C GLU A 331 8.93 49.95 -7.97
N ASN A 332 9.55 49.01 -7.26
CA ASN A 332 9.44 47.56 -7.50
C ASN A 332 8.10 46.97 -7.00
N LEU A 333 7.52 47.54 -5.95
CA LEU A 333 6.19 47.16 -5.43
C LEU A 333 5.05 47.62 -6.33
N SER A 334 5.21 48.67 -7.15
CA SER A 334 4.18 49.12 -8.10
C SER A 334 3.92 48.11 -9.23
N ILE A 335 4.94 47.33 -9.60
CA ILE A 335 4.83 46.27 -10.62
C ILE A 335 4.20 45.01 -9.99
N ASP A 336 4.57 44.68 -8.75
CA ASP A 336 4.00 43.58 -7.97
C ASP A 336 2.55 43.87 -7.51
N LEU A 337 2.19 45.15 -7.32
CA LEU A 337 0.83 45.60 -6.99
C LEU A 337 -0.17 45.37 -8.12
N ASN A 338 0.21 45.57 -9.39
CA ASN A 338 -0.71 45.28 -10.51
C ASN A 338 -1.02 43.79 -10.63
N ASN A 339 -0.03 42.93 -10.38
CA ASN A 339 -0.20 41.47 -10.36
C ASN A 339 -1.00 40.99 -9.14
N LYS A 340 -0.81 41.63 -7.97
CA LYS A 340 -1.55 41.30 -6.74
C LYS A 340 -2.94 41.94 -6.67
N THR A 341 -3.20 43.04 -7.37
CA THR A 341 -4.54 43.70 -7.42
C THR A 341 -5.55 42.84 -8.20
N GLY A 342 -5.11 42.09 -9.21
CA GLY A 342 -5.94 41.07 -9.86
C GLY A 342 -6.29 39.90 -8.92
N HIS A 343 -5.34 39.49 -8.08
CA HIS A 343 -5.52 38.41 -7.09
C HIS A 343 -6.35 38.86 -5.87
N ILE A 344 -6.21 40.12 -5.45
CA ILE A 344 -6.94 40.73 -4.33
C ILE A 344 -8.42 40.96 -4.68
N ASN A 345 -8.78 41.25 -5.93
CA ASN A 345 -10.19 41.38 -6.32
C ASN A 345 -10.95 40.04 -6.26
N LEU A 346 -10.27 38.91 -6.49
CA LEU A 346 -10.82 37.57 -6.29
C LEU A 346 -10.97 37.23 -4.78
N LEU A 347 -9.98 37.64 -3.96
CA LEU A 347 -9.97 37.39 -2.51
C LEU A 347 -10.92 38.30 -1.73
N LEU A 348 -11.13 39.55 -2.16
CA LEU A 348 -12.07 40.51 -1.54
C LEU A 348 -13.54 40.13 -1.74
N GLN A 349 -13.85 39.31 -2.75
CA GLN A 349 -15.19 38.76 -2.94
C GLN A 349 -15.49 37.64 -1.93
N GLN A 350 -14.48 36.87 -1.52
CA GLN A 350 -14.55 35.91 -0.40
C GLN A 350 -14.42 36.58 0.99
N GLU A 351 -13.68 37.69 1.11
CA GLU A 351 -13.49 38.39 2.38
C GLU A 351 -14.75 39.17 2.83
N ARG A 352 -15.60 39.60 1.89
CA ARG A 352 -16.91 40.20 2.20
C ARG A 352 -17.91 39.20 2.79
N GLU A 353 -17.80 37.92 2.43
CA GLU A 353 -18.57 36.84 3.07
C GLU A 353 -18.00 36.48 4.45
N LEU A 354 -16.68 36.53 4.62
CA LEU A 354 -15.97 36.26 5.89
C LEU A 354 -16.09 37.40 6.92
N HIS A 355 -16.16 38.66 6.49
CA HIS A 355 -16.30 39.79 7.42
C HIS A 355 -17.67 39.77 8.14
N ASN A 356 -18.71 39.25 7.49
CA ASN A 356 -20.02 39.00 8.12
C ASN A 356 -19.97 37.89 9.19
N ILE A 357 -19.01 36.95 9.09
CA ILE A 357 -18.76 35.89 10.08
C ILE A 357 -17.87 36.41 11.22
N TYR A 358 -16.87 37.26 10.96
CA TYR A 358 -16.01 37.85 12.00
C TYR A 358 -16.69 38.92 12.86
N SER A 359 -17.72 39.59 12.34
CA SER A 359 -18.62 40.42 13.15
C SER A 359 -19.67 39.60 13.90
N SER A 360 -19.79 38.29 13.62
CA SER A 360 -20.70 37.41 14.34
C SER A 360 -20.14 37.06 15.72
N THR A 361 -21.04 36.94 16.69
CA THR A 361 -20.74 36.69 18.10
C THR A 361 -19.87 35.44 18.33
N GLY A 362 -19.85 34.50 17.37
CA GLY A 362 -19.10 33.25 17.43
C GLY A 362 -17.58 33.40 17.33
N TRP A 363 -17.06 34.38 16.58
CA TRP A 363 -15.60 34.49 16.40
C TRP A 363 -14.89 35.13 17.61
N ARG A 364 -15.59 36.01 18.34
CA ARG A 364 -15.11 36.52 19.63
C ARG A 364 -14.89 35.40 20.65
N ILE A 365 -15.70 34.34 20.59
CA ILE A 365 -15.61 33.17 21.47
C ILE A 365 -14.41 32.28 21.10
N LEU A 366 -14.12 32.11 19.80
CA LEU A 366 -12.98 31.31 19.33
C LEU A 366 -11.60 31.92 19.61
N SER A 367 -11.48 33.26 19.62
CA SER A 367 -10.18 33.91 19.90
C SER A 367 -9.72 33.74 21.36
N GLU A 368 -10.68 33.68 22.30
CA GLU A 368 -10.42 33.39 23.71
C GLU A 368 -10.04 31.92 23.93
N TYR A 369 -10.61 31.00 23.14
CA TYR A 369 -10.27 29.56 23.17
C TYR A 369 -8.81 29.28 22.83
N TYR A 370 -8.23 29.93 21.81
CA TYR A 370 -6.84 29.69 21.41
C TYR A 370 -5.82 30.24 22.42
N LYS A 371 -6.11 31.35 23.10
CA LYS A 371 -5.30 31.85 24.23
C LYS A 371 -5.35 30.93 25.44
N LEU A 372 -6.51 30.35 25.72
CA LEU A 372 -6.69 29.38 26.81
C LEU A 372 -5.96 28.05 26.52
N ARG A 373 -6.04 27.57 25.27
CA ARG A 373 -5.41 26.31 24.81
C ARG A 373 -3.90 26.29 25.04
N ASP A 374 -3.22 27.36 24.68
CA ASP A 374 -1.74 27.42 24.72
C ASP A 374 -1.19 27.70 26.13
N PHE A 375 -2.02 28.21 27.04
CA PHE A 375 -1.73 28.34 28.48
C PHE A 375 -1.90 27.00 29.22
N ILE A 376 -2.86 26.18 28.81
CA ILE A 376 -3.19 24.90 29.48
C ILE A 376 -2.20 23.78 29.07
N ILE A 377 -1.50 23.90 27.94
CA ILE A 377 -0.65 22.82 27.38
C ILE A 377 0.72 23.36 26.88
N PRO A 378 1.73 23.47 27.77
CA PRO A 378 3.07 23.97 27.43
C PRO A 378 3.84 23.04 26.47
N GLN A 379 4.71 23.63 25.63
CA GLN A 379 5.33 22.97 24.46
C GLN A 379 6.15 21.70 24.77
N ASP A 380 6.78 21.57 25.94
CA ASP A 380 7.67 20.43 26.27
C ASP A 380 7.08 19.43 27.29
N SER A 381 5.76 19.44 27.50
CA SER A 381 5.14 18.63 28.56
C SER A 381 4.55 17.30 28.04
N LYS A 382 4.70 16.22 28.82
CA LYS A 382 3.97 14.95 28.60
C LYS A 382 2.44 15.14 28.54
N ARG A 383 1.91 16.26 29.08
CA ARG A 383 0.50 16.67 28.96
C ARG A 383 0.15 17.17 27.56
N ARG A 384 1.08 17.76 26.81
CA ARG A 384 0.95 18.10 25.39
C ARG A 384 0.87 16.89 24.49
N VAL A 385 1.67 15.88 24.82
CA VAL A 385 1.60 14.57 24.17
C VAL A 385 0.23 13.92 24.40
N VAL A 386 -0.29 13.93 25.64
CA VAL A 386 -1.64 13.39 25.95
C VAL A 386 -2.75 14.17 25.24
N SER A 387 -2.63 15.48 25.12
CA SER A 387 -3.66 16.32 24.49
C SER A 387 -3.59 16.31 22.97
N LYS A 388 -2.40 16.24 22.35
CA LYS A 388 -2.26 15.93 20.92
C LYS A 388 -2.67 14.49 20.61
N LEU A 389 -2.35 13.51 21.47
CA LEU A 389 -2.81 12.13 21.35
C LEU A 389 -4.34 12.07 21.44
N ALA A 390 -4.96 12.82 22.36
CA ALA A 390 -6.42 12.95 22.45
C ALA A 390 -7.01 13.66 21.22
N PHE A 391 -6.34 14.69 20.69
CA PHE A 391 -6.78 15.41 19.50
C PHE A 391 -6.64 14.56 18.22
N LYS A 392 -5.54 13.81 18.06
CA LYS A 392 -5.31 12.84 16.98
C LYS A 392 -6.23 11.60 17.13
N THR A 393 -6.57 11.19 18.36
CA THR A 393 -7.61 10.18 18.67
C THR A 393 -9.01 10.68 18.35
N LEU A 394 -9.29 11.98 18.51
CA LEU A 394 -10.53 12.60 18.06
C LEU A 394 -10.60 12.71 16.53
N ARG A 395 -9.47 12.97 15.87
CA ARG A 395 -9.38 13.10 14.40
C ARG A 395 -9.39 11.73 13.69
N HIS A 396 -8.83 10.68 14.31
CA HIS A 396 -8.78 9.31 13.79
C HIS A 396 -9.21 8.27 14.86
N PRO A 397 -10.49 8.29 15.32
CA PRO A 397 -10.94 7.52 16.48
C PRO A 397 -10.94 6.01 16.24
N LYS A 398 -11.44 5.55 15.08
CA LYS A 398 -11.45 4.10 14.75
C LYS A 398 -10.04 3.52 14.74
N LEU A 399 -9.07 4.29 14.24
CA LEU A 399 -7.67 3.91 14.15
C LEU A 399 -7.03 3.74 15.53
N MET A 400 -7.15 4.76 16.37
CA MET A 400 -6.55 4.81 17.70
C MET A 400 -7.18 3.81 18.68
N PHE A 401 -8.51 3.60 18.60
CA PHE A 401 -9.19 2.62 19.44
C PHE A 401 -9.01 1.17 18.95
N SER A 402 -8.81 0.91 17.64
CA SER A 402 -8.58 -0.45 17.12
C SER A 402 -7.21 -1.05 17.50
N LYS A 403 -6.27 -0.22 17.97
CA LYS A 403 -4.89 -0.62 18.29
C LYS A 403 -4.56 -0.65 19.79
N LEU A 404 -5.53 -0.32 20.65
CA LEU A 404 -5.44 -0.43 22.11
C LEU A 404 -5.54 -1.90 22.56
N ASN A 405 -4.53 -2.69 22.24
CA ASN A 405 -4.35 -4.02 22.82
C ASN A 405 -3.45 -3.96 24.08
N LYS A 406 -3.55 -4.96 24.96
CA LYS A 406 -2.77 -5.01 26.22
C LYS A 406 -1.24 -4.90 26.01
N SER A 407 -0.71 -5.34 24.86
CA SER A 407 0.72 -5.23 24.54
C SER A 407 1.13 -3.78 24.23
N ASN A 408 0.31 -3.07 23.45
CA ASN A 408 0.54 -1.68 23.07
C ASN A 408 0.31 -0.70 24.25
N VAL A 409 -0.68 -0.94 25.13
CA VAL A 409 -0.85 -0.13 26.35
C VAL A 409 0.31 -0.34 27.33
N ARG A 410 0.85 -1.56 27.42
CA ARG A 410 2.05 -1.83 28.23
C ARG A 410 3.29 -1.16 27.65
N LYS A 411 3.49 -1.18 26.32
CA LYS A 411 4.56 -0.42 25.64
C LYS A 411 4.40 1.09 25.83
N LEU A 412 3.18 1.62 25.67
CA LEU A 412 2.88 3.05 25.84
C LEU A 412 3.14 3.50 27.28
N LYS A 413 2.70 2.70 28.27
CA LYS A 413 2.99 2.94 29.70
C LYS A 413 4.48 2.87 30.00
N TYR A 414 5.19 1.87 29.45
CA TYR A 414 6.64 1.75 29.57
C TYR A 414 7.35 2.99 29.01
N TYR A 415 7.00 3.47 27.80
CA TYR A 415 7.61 4.67 27.21
C TYR A 415 7.24 5.96 27.96
N PHE A 416 6.01 6.07 28.49
CA PHE A 416 5.62 7.19 29.36
C PHE A 416 6.45 7.23 30.67
N GLU A 417 6.88 6.07 31.16
CA GLU A 417 7.67 5.90 32.38
C GLU A 417 9.19 6.03 32.14
N THR A 418 9.71 5.69 30.96
CA THR A 418 11.16 5.65 30.69
C THR A 418 11.70 6.75 29.78
N GLU A 419 10.87 7.44 28.99
CA GLU A 419 11.28 8.45 27.99
C GLU A 419 10.78 9.87 28.33
N ASP A 420 11.39 10.91 27.74
CA ASP A 420 10.98 12.31 27.88
C ASP A 420 9.77 12.68 27.00
N GLY A 421 9.21 13.88 27.17
CA GLY A 421 8.00 14.31 26.44
C GLY A 421 8.19 14.36 24.92
N ASN A 422 9.34 14.84 24.44
CA ASN A 422 9.58 15.09 23.01
C ASN A 422 9.84 13.80 22.22
N ARG A 423 10.53 12.79 22.80
CA ARG A 423 10.68 11.47 22.15
C ARG A 423 9.38 10.68 22.08
N LEU A 424 8.54 10.83 23.10
CA LEU A 424 7.23 10.22 23.19
C LEU A 424 6.24 10.87 22.20
N GLU A 425 6.33 12.18 22.01
CA GLU A 425 5.59 12.92 20.99
C GLU A 425 5.94 12.42 19.59
N ASN A 426 7.22 12.37 19.23
CA ASN A 426 7.68 11.87 17.93
C ASN A 426 7.22 10.44 17.66
N ARG A 427 7.16 9.56 18.67
CA ARG A 427 6.64 8.19 18.47
C ARG A 427 5.13 8.12 18.29
N ILE A 428 4.38 9.00 18.93
CA ILE A 428 2.93 9.11 18.76
C ILE A 428 2.60 9.72 17.41
N ASP A 429 3.38 10.70 16.98
CA ASP A 429 3.27 11.27 15.64
C ASP A 429 3.60 10.20 14.60
N VAL A 430 4.74 9.52 14.68
CA VAL A 430 5.12 8.38 13.81
C VAL A 430 4.19 7.16 13.91
N PHE A 431 3.42 7.01 15.00
CA PHE A 431 2.40 5.96 15.15
C PHE A 431 1.08 6.36 14.49
N VAL A 432 0.66 7.61 14.66
CA VAL A 432 -0.54 8.14 14.02
C VAL A 432 -0.29 8.26 12.53
N ASP A 433 0.81 8.85 12.11
CA ASP A 433 1.19 9.03 10.70
C ASP A 433 1.23 7.67 9.97
N ARG A 434 1.73 6.61 10.64
CA ARG A 434 1.67 5.20 10.17
C ARG A 434 0.32 4.62 9.85
N HIS A 435 -0.68 5.18 10.48
CA HIS A 435 -2.02 4.65 10.45
C HIS A 435 -3.00 5.70 9.86
N THR A 436 -2.55 6.94 9.60
CA THR A 436 -3.35 8.01 9.00
C THR A 436 -3.03 8.26 7.54
N GLU A 437 -1.84 7.93 7.06
CA GLU A 437 -1.55 7.90 5.62
C GLU A 437 -1.98 6.56 5.02
N SER A 438 -3.27 6.47 4.72
CA SER A 438 -3.63 6.14 3.34
C SER A 438 -4.10 7.45 2.73
N GLU A 439 -3.17 8.28 2.26
CA GLU A 439 -3.56 9.13 1.14
C GLU A 439 -3.90 8.16 0.02
N GLN A 440 -5.19 7.82 -0.10
CA GLN A 440 -5.72 7.47 -1.39
C GLN A 440 -5.33 8.67 -2.26
N LYS A 441 -4.34 8.49 -3.15
CA LYS A 441 -4.22 9.38 -4.29
C LYS A 441 -5.59 9.31 -4.95
N ASP A 442 -6.38 10.38 -4.78
CA ASP A 442 -7.64 10.53 -5.50
C ASP A 442 -7.26 10.43 -6.97
N LEU A 443 -7.60 9.30 -7.61
CA LEU A 443 -7.36 9.12 -9.03
C LEU A 443 -8.19 10.20 -9.73
N ASP A 444 -7.52 11.06 -10.49
CA ASP A 444 -8.18 12.13 -11.23
C ASP A 444 -8.73 11.54 -12.53
N VAL A 445 -9.86 10.83 -12.42
CA VAL A 445 -10.50 10.15 -13.55
C VAL A 445 -11.64 11.01 -14.07
N GLN A 446 -11.37 11.73 -15.16
CA GLN A 446 -12.38 12.50 -15.86
C GLN A 446 -12.67 11.88 -17.24
N LEU A 447 -13.95 11.57 -17.48
CA LEU A 447 -14.48 11.22 -18.79
C LEU A 447 -15.34 12.38 -19.31
N TYR A 448 -14.98 12.93 -20.45
CA TYR A 448 -15.65 14.09 -21.03
C TYR A 448 -16.80 13.68 -21.95
N THR A 449 -17.93 14.37 -21.83
CA THR A 449 -19.08 14.26 -22.73
C THR A 449 -19.03 15.31 -23.85
N PRO A 450 -19.77 15.14 -24.97
CA PRO A 450 -19.72 16.06 -26.11
C PRO A 450 -19.96 17.55 -25.79
N ASP A 451 -20.77 17.84 -24.78
CA ASP A 451 -21.06 19.18 -24.27
C ASP A 451 -19.90 19.81 -23.45
N GLN A 452 -18.86 19.03 -23.15
CA GLN A 452 -17.71 19.44 -22.34
C GLN A 452 -16.41 19.52 -23.15
N TYR A 453 -16.45 19.26 -24.46
CA TYR A 453 -15.27 19.34 -25.31
C TYR A 453 -14.83 20.79 -25.51
N ASN A 454 -13.60 21.05 -25.12
CA ASN A 454 -12.89 22.30 -25.34
C ASN A 454 -11.73 22.04 -26.31
N LYS A 455 -11.19 23.11 -26.89
CA LYS A 455 -10.03 22.99 -27.75
C LYS A 455 -8.79 22.64 -26.92
N LEU A 456 -8.15 21.51 -27.21
CA LEU A 456 -6.88 21.09 -26.60
C LEU A 456 -5.72 21.61 -27.46
N ILE A 457 -4.77 22.32 -26.85
CA ILE A 457 -3.62 22.90 -27.57
C ILE A 457 -2.35 22.34 -26.95
N PHE A 458 -1.64 21.50 -27.69
CA PHE A 458 -0.33 20.99 -27.29
C PHE A 458 0.77 21.95 -27.73
N ASN A 459 1.91 21.91 -27.03
CA ASN A 459 3.09 22.65 -27.45
C ASN A 459 3.76 21.94 -28.63
N PHE A 460 4.09 22.67 -29.70
CA PHE A 460 4.91 22.12 -30.77
C PHE A 460 6.37 22.02 -30.32
N VAL A 461 6.94 20.81 -30.39
CA VAL A 461 8.34 20.53 -30.04
C VAL A 461 9.05 19.96 -31.27
N VAL A 462 10.18 20.59 -31.65
CA VAL A 462 10.98 20.18 -32.81
C VAL A 462 11.65 18.83 -32.55
N ASP A 463 12.37 18.74 -31.43
CA ASP A 463 13.07 17.54 -30.96
C ASP A 463 12.44 17.07 -29.63
N PRO A 464 11.30 16.34 -29.69
CA PRO A 464 10.69 15.80 -28.48
C PRO A 464 11.56 14.70 -27.87
N GLN A 465 11.58 14.56 -26.56
CA GLN A 465 12.21 13.39 -25.91
C GLN A 465 11.37 12.13 -26.13
N VAL A 466 10.04 12.25 -26.08
CA VAL A 466 9.12 11.11 -26.21
C VAL A 466 8.12 11.33 -27.35
N SER A 467 7.96 10.34 -28.22
CA SER A 467 6.83 10.28 -29.16
C SER A 467 5.74 9.38 -28.57
N ILE A 468 4.61 9.99 -28.17
CA ILE A 468 3.44 9.26 -27.66
C ILE A 468 2.58 8.83 -28.84
N ILE A 469 2.44 7.53 -29.04
CA ILE A 469 1.63 6.93 -30.09
C ILE A 469 0.35 6.39 -29.46
N ILE A 470 -0.79 6.88 -29.94
CA ILE A 470 -2.11 6.50 -29.46
C ILE A 470 -2.86 5.80 -30.59
N PRO A 471 -3.01 4.47 -30.57
CA PRO A 471 -3.87 3.76 -31.51
C PRO A 471 -5.33 4.07 -31.24
N VAL A 472 -6.06 4.43 -32.30
CA VAL A 472 -7.47 4.82 -32.23
C VAL A 472 -8.28 4.10 -33.30
N TYR A 473 -9.43 3.58 -32.90
CA TYR A 473 -10.49 3.11 -33.78
C TYR A 473 -11.84 3.43 -33.14
N ASN A 474 -12.44 4.55 -33.54
CA ASN A 474 -13.61 5.17 -32.90
C ASN A 474 -13.37 5.50 -31.39
N GLN A 475 -14.46 5.58 -30.61
CA GLN A 475 -14.47 5.88 -29.18
C GLN A 475 -13.91 7.27 -28.84
N TRP A 476 -14.27 8.29 -29.63
CA TRP A 476 -13.78 9.67 -29.48
C TRP A 476 -13.80 10.20 -28.04
N ASN A 477 -14.84 9.91 -27.26
CA ASN A 477 -14.95 10.37 -25.87
C ASN A 477 -13.76 9.94 -25.01
N TYR A 478 -13.28 8.70 -25.20
CA TYR A 478 -12.10 8.17 -24.51
C TYR A 478 -10.83 8.80 -25.06
N THR A 479 -10.68 8.88 -26.38
CA THR A 479 -9.53 9.53 -27.03
C THR A 479 -9.36 10.98 -26.56
N TYR A 480 -10.44 11.76 -26.52
CA TYR A 480 -10.41 13.13 -26.01
C TYR A 480 -10.02 13.18 -24.53
N SER A 481 -10.58 12.29 -23.70
CA SER A 481 -10.28 12.25 -22.26
C SER A 481 -8.82 11.86 -21.99
N CYS A 482 -8.28 10.91 -22.77
CA CYS A 482 -6.87 10.53 -22.77
C CYS A 482 -5.99 11.75 -23.10
N LEU A 483 -6.27 12.44 -24.22
CA LEU A 483 -5.52 13.64 -24.61
C LEU A 483 -5.60 14.76 -23.55
N ALA A 484 -6.77 15.00 -22.97
CA ALA A 484 -6.94 15.97 -21.91
C ALA A 484 -6.08 15.61 -20.68
N SER A 485 -6.06 14.33 -20.28
CA SER A 485 -5.23 13.87 -19.15
C SER A 485 -3.74 14.01 -19.42
N ILE A 486 -3.28 13.74 -20.66
CA ILE A 486 -1.87 13.95 -21.05
C ILE A 486 -1.50 15.43 -20.91
N LEU A 487 -2.34 16.34 -21.42
CA LEU A 487 -2.09 17.78 -21.33
C LEU A 487 -2.07 18.28 -19.88
N GLN A 488 -2.90 17.71 -19.01
CA GLN A 488 -3.03 18.10 -17.60
C GLN A 488 -1.89 17.58 -16.72
N HIS A 489 -1.49 16.32 -16.88
CA HIS A 489 -0.63 15.63 -15.91
C HIS A 489 0.83 15.46 -16.35
N THR A 490 1.17 15.80 -17.60
CA THR A 490 2.54 15.64 -18.10
C THR A 490 3.37 16.87 -17.82
N THR A 491 4.42 16.72 -17.00
CA THR A 491 5.38 17.77 -16.64
C THR A 491 6.82 17.24 -16.74
N GLY A 492 7.80 18.13 -16.89
CA GLY A 492 9.23 17.78 -16.85
C GLY A 492 9.80 17.07 -18.09
N VAL A 493 8.96 16.60 -19.02
CA VAL A 493 9.39 15.88 -20.24
C VAL A 493 8.80 16.55 -21.48
N SER A 494 9.61 16.68 -22.52
CA SER A 494 9.14 17.15 -23.83
C SER A 494 8.58 15.99 -24.66
N TYR A 495 7.41 16.18 -25.26
CA TYR A 495 6.74 15.11 -25.99
C TYR A 495 6.03 15.62 -27.25
N GLU A 496 5.77 14.69 -28.17
CA GLU A 496 4.83 14.87 -29.26
C GLU A 496 3.73 13.80 -29.21
N ILE A 497 2.59 14.06 -29.86
CA ILE A 497 1.49 13.12 -29.95
C ILE A 497 1.26 12.71 -31.40
N ILE A 498 1.21 11.40 -31.61
CA ILE A 498 0.92 10.76 -32.89
C ILE A 498 -0.32 9.89 -32.70
N ILE A 499 -1.43 10.31 -33.30
CA ILE A 499 -2.66 9.53 -33.36
C ILE A 499 -2.55 8.54 -34.50
N ALA A 500 -2.49 7.25 -34.18
CA ALA A 500 -2.55 6.17 -35.15
C ALA A 500 -4.02 5.81 -35.38
N ASP A 501 -4.67 6.47 -36.34
CA ASP A 501 -6.10 6.28 -36.58
C ASP A 501 -6.37 5.21 -37.64
N ASP A 502 -6.97 4.10 -37.22
CA ASP A 502 -7.24 2.92 -38.05
C ASP A 502 -8.56 3.03 -38.84
N MET A 503 -8.77 4.17 -39.50
CA MET A 503 -9.98 4.48 -40.26
C MET A 503 -11.25 4.60 -39.39
N SER A 504 -11.18 5.38 -38.31
CA SER A 504 -12.35 5.73 -37.51
C SER A 504 -13.47 6.38 -38.33
N THR A 505 -14.70 6.21 -37.85
CA THR A 505 -15.94 6.70 -38.48
C THR A 505 -16.77 7.61 -37.57
N ASP A 506 -16.39 7.74 -36.30
CA ASP A 506 -16.99 8.67 -35.35
C ASP A 506 -16.29 10.04 -35.38
N GLU A 507 -16.52 10.86 -34.35
CA GLU A 507 -15.98 12.22 -34.24
C GLU A 507 -14.43 12.31 -34.29
N THR A 508 -13.72 11.19 -34.13
CA THR A 508 -12.27 11.10 -34.38
C THR A 508 -11.89 11.59 -35.78
N VAL A 509 -12.79 11.49 -36.77
CA VAL A 509 -12.55 12.02 -38.11
C VAL A 509 -12.26 13.52 -38.12
N ASN A 510 -12.86 14.26 -37.17
CA ASN A 510 -12.77 15.70 -36.99
C ASN A 510 -11.80 16.11 -35.86
N ILE A 511 -10.88 15.23 -35.45
CA ILE A 511 -9.92 15.50 -34.35
C ILE A 511 -9.19 16.85 -34.47
N ALA A 512 -8.89 17.31 -35.69
CA ALA A 512 -8.22 18.59 -35.95
C ALA A 512 -9.07 19.82 -35.57
N GLU A 513 -10.39 19.69 -35.43
CA GLU A 513 -11.26 20.76 -34.94
C GLU A 513 -11.11 20.94 -33.42
N TYR A 514 -10.80 19.86 -32.70
CA TYR A 514 -10.72 19.81 -31.24
C TYR A 514 -9.29 19.90 -30.71
N VAL A 515 -8.28 19.50 -31.49
CA VAL A 515 -6.90 19.33 -31.00
C VAL A 515 -5.90 19.95 -31.96
N GLU A 516 -5.03 20.83 -31.44
CA GLU A 516 -3.94 21.46 -32.19
C GLU A 516 -2.56 20.87 -31.86
N ASN A 517 -1.63 20.98 -32.82
CA ASN A 517 -0.22 20.58 -32.69
C ASN A 517 0.00 19.08 -32.42
N ILE A 518 -0.83 18.23 -33.02
CA ILE A 518 -0.68 16.77 -33.03
C ILE A 518 -0.45 16.26 -34.46
N THR A 519 0.11 15.06 -34.58
CA THR A 519 0.23 14.35 -35.87
C THR A 519 -0.84 13.27 -35.96
N VAL A 520 -1.59 13.20 -37.06
CA VAL A 520 -2.59 12.15 -37.30
C VAL A 520 -2.13 11.26 -38.45
N ALA A 521 -1.80 10.01 -38.15
CA ALA A 521 -1.47 8.99 -39.11
C ALA A 521 -2.75 8.29 -39.59
N ARG A 522 -3.32 8.76 -40.71
CA ARG A 522 -4.49 8.18 -41.38
C ARG A 522 -4.19 8.05 -42.88
N ASP A 523 -3.96 6.84 -43.37
CA ASP A 523 -3.49 6.58 -44.75
C ASP A 523 -4.55 5.98 -45.68
N GLY A 524 -5.80 5.85 -45.22
CA GLY A 524 -6.89 5.28 -46.01
C GLY A 524 -7.03 3.76 -45.89
N VAL A 525 -6.20 3.08 -45.09
CA VAL A 525 -6.20 1.62 -44.94
C VAL A 525 -6.52 1.24 -43.49
N ASN A 526 -7.52 0.38 -43.27
CA ASN A 526 -7.73 -0.27 -41.97
C ASN A 526 -6.79 -1.48 -41.86
N ARG A 527 -5.79 -1.38 -40.97
CA ARG A 527 -4.68 -2.31 -40.79
C ARG A 527 -4.82 -3.16 -39.52
N GLY A 528 -5.72 -2.79 -38.60
CA GLY A 528 -5.79 -3.36 -37.26
C GLY A 528 -4.71 -2.81 -36.33
N PHE A 529 -4.88 -3.04 -35.03
CA PHE A 529 -4.06 -2.48 -33.95
C PHE A 529 -2.55 -2.57 -34.19
N LEU A 530 -2.01 -3.78 -34.31
CA LEU A 530 -0.56 -4.02 -34.36
C LEU A 530 0.10 -3.33 -35.56
N LEU A 531 -0.45 -3.53 -36.75
CA LEU A 531 0.11 -2.97 -37.99
C LEU A 531 -0.04 -1.44 -38.04
N ASN A 532 -1.11 -0.91 -37.46
CA ASN A 532 -1.32 0.53 -37.36
C ASN A 532 -0.32 1.19 -36.40
N CYS A 533 -0.05 0.58 -35.23
CA CYS A 533 1.02 1.00 -34.33
C CYS A 533 2.39 1.03 -35.04
N ASN A 534 2.75 -0.05 -35.75
CA ASN A 534 4.00 -0.12 -36.52
C ASN A 534 4.08 0.96 -37.61
N ASN A 535 2.97 1.29 -38.26
CA ASN A 535 2.93 2.32 -39.28
C ASN A 535 3.13 3.72 -38.69
N ALA A 536 2.40 4.05 -37.62
CA ALA A 536 2.49 5.34 -36.94
C ALA A 536 3.86 5.56 -36.29
N ALA A 537 4.50 4.51 -35.77
CA ALA A 537 5.83 4.59 -35.18
C ALA A 537 6.94 5.05 -36.15
N LYS A 538 6.71 4.97 -37.47
CA LYS A 538 7.63 5.52 -38.47
C LYS A 538 7.69 7.05 -38.46
N LEU A 539 6.69 7.71 -37.89
CA LEU A 539 6.61 9.18 -37.77
C LEU A 539 7.25 9.70 -36.47
N ALA A 540 7.54 8.82 -35.52
CA ALA A 540 8.12 9.17 -34.22
C ALA A 540 9.52 9.79 -34.36
N ARG A 541 9.73 10.96 -33.74
CA ARG A 541 11.03 11.65 -33.69
C ARG A 541 11.74 11.51 -32.35
N GLY A 542 11.04 11.08 -31.30
CA GLY A 542 11.56 11.02 -29.94
C GLY A 542 12.68 10.01 -29.76
N GLU A 543 13.50 10.23 -28.72
CA GLU A 543 14.49 9.26 -28.24
C GLU A 543 13.82 8.01 -27.67
N TYR A 544 12.60 8.17 -27.16
CA TYR A 544 11.73 7.11 -26.72
C TYR A 544 10.39 7.12 -27.49
N ILE A 545 9.84 5.93 -27.69
CA ILE A 545 8.49 5.72 -28.20
C ILE A 545 7.63 5.24 -27.04
N PHE A 546 6.50 5.91 -26.82
CA PHE A 546 5.52 5.51 -25.82
C PHE A 546 4.23 5.06 -26.49
N PHE A 547 3.84 3.80 -26.34
CA PHE A 547 2.51 3.35 -26.77
C PHE A 547 1.52 3.50 -25.61
N LEU A 548 0.45 4.25 -25.86
CA LEU A 548 -0.61 4.51 -24.90
C LEU A 548 -1.97 4.22 -25.53
N ASN A 549 -2.77 3.33 -24.94
CA ASN A 549 -4.13 3.09 -25.45
C ASN A 549 -5.02 4.33 -25.31
N ASN A 550 -6.00 4.49 -26.20
CA ASN A 550 -6.91 5.63 -26.17
C ASN A 550 -7.95 5.58 -25.03
N ASP A 551 -8.22 4.41 -24.46
CA ASP A 551 -9.08 4.18 -23.30
C ASP A 551 -8.29 4.23 -21.98
N THR A 552 -7.41 5.23 -21.85
CA THR A 552 -6.59 5.48 -20.66
C THR A 552 -6.75 6.90 -20.14
N ASN A 553 -6.41 7.09 -18.85
CA ASN A 553 -6.26 8.38 -18.22
C ASN A 553 -4.97 8.37 -17.37
N VAL A 554 -4.03 9.23 -17.73
CA VAL A 554 -2.70 9.25 -17.11
C VAL A 554 -2.69 10.13 -15.86
N GLN A 555 -1.92 9.74 -14.83
CA GLN A 555 -1.85 10.48 -13.56
C GLN A 555 -0.56 11.32 -13.46
N THR A 556 -0.46 12.20 -12.47
CA THR A 556 0.73 13.05 -12.28
C THR A 556 2.01 12.21 -12.17
N GLU A 557 3.11 12.72 -12.74
CA GLU A 557 4.45 12.08 -12.79
C GLU A 557 4.54 10.79 -13.63
N TRP A 558 3.49 10.45 -14.39
CA TRP A 558 3.48 9.21 -15.19
C TRP A 558 4.65 9.13 -16.16
N LEU A 559 4.84 10.15 -17.01
CA LEU A 559 5.86 10.09 -18.07
C LEU A 559 7.28 10.41 -17.58
N SER A 560 7.44 11.40 -16.69
CA SER A 560 8.75 11.79 -16.16
C SER A 560 9.43 10.65 -15.42
N SER A 561 8.69 9.96 -14.55
CA SER A 561 9.25 8.83 -13.79
C SER A 561 9.69 7.64 -14.67
N LEU A 562 9.06 7.45 -15.83
CA LEU A 562 9.46 6.43 -16.80
C LEU A 562 10.75 6.81 -17.52
N VAL A 563 10.87 8.07 -17.97
CA VAL A 563 12.05 8.58 -18.67
C VAL A 563 13.25 8.63 -17.73
N GLU A 564 13.09 9.18 -16.52
CA GLU A 564 14.14 9.23 -15.50
C GLU A 564 14.68 7.83 -15.18
N LEU A 565 13.79 6.84 -15.03
CA LEU A 565 14.20 5.46 -14.79
C LEU A 565 14.97 4.88 -15.98
N ALA A 566 14.48 5.09 -17.21
CA ALA A 566 15.17 4.63 -18.41
C ALA A 566 16.57 5.26 -18.53
N GLU A 567 16.72 6.56 -18.24
CA GLU A 567 18.01 7.27 -18.30
C GLU A 567 18.99 6.82 -17.22
N SER A 568 18.49 6.42 -16.04
CA SER A 568 19.31 5.99 -14.90
C SER A 568 20.15 4.73 -15.16
N ASP A 569 19.72 3.84 -16.05
CA ASP A 569 20.43 2.63 -16.44
C ASP A 569 20.26 2.37 -17.94
N GLN A 570 21.34 2.54 -18.72
CA GLN A 570 21.35 2.32 -20.17
C GLN A 570 21.02 0.87 -20.58
N ARG A 571 21.05 -0.08 -19.63
CA ARG A 571 20.60 -1.45 -19.86
C ARG A 571 19.07 -1.58 -19.84
N ILE A 572 18.32 -0.58 -19.40
CA ILE A 572 16.85 -0.59 -19.44
C ILE A 572 16.40 -0.24 -20.86
N GLY A 573 15.77 -1.21 -21.53
CA GLY A 573 15.29 -1.06 -22.91
C GLY A 573 13.80 -0.73 -23.01
N MET A 574 13.03 -1.16 -22.01
CA MET A 574 11.58 -1.01 -21.95
C MET A 574 11.11 -0.76 -20.51
N VAL A 575 10.20 0.20 -20.34
CA VAL A 575 9.63 0.57 -19.04
C VAL A 575 8.11 0.64 -19.12
N GLY A 576 7.43 0.13 -18.11
CA GLY A 576 5.97 0.11 -18.03
C GLY A 576 5.38 0.87 -16.86
N SER A 577 4.16 1.36 -17.05
CA SER A 577 3.35 1.95 -15.98
C SER A 577 2.63 0.88 -15.14
N LYS A 578 2.33 1.20 -13.88
CA LYS A 578 1.36 0.46 -13.07
C LYS A 578 -0.05 0.80 -13.54
N LEU A 579 -0.83 -0.21 -13.88
CA LEU A 579 -2.20 -0.04 -14.38
C LEU A 579 -3.22 -0.23 -13.27
N VAL A 580 -4.19 0.68 -13.19
CA VAL A 580 -5.31 0.61 -12.24
C VAL A 580 -6.64 0.74 -12.95
N TYR A 581 -7.67 0.12 -12.38
CA TYR A 581 -9.05 0.29 -12.83
C TYR A 581 -9.59 1.65 -12.41
N PRO A 582 -10.64 2.17 -13.10
CA PRO A 582 -11.32 3.40 -12.70
C PRO A 582 -11.93 3.35 -11.29
N ASP A 583 -12.18 2.14 -10.74
CA ASP A 583 -12.68 1.94 -9.38
C ASP A 583 -11.57 1.92 -8.31
N GLY A 584 -10.31 2.14 -8.71
CA GLY A 584 -9.15 2.18 -7.84
C GLY A 584 -8.50 0.84 -7.53
N ARG A 585 -9.01 -0.28 -8.06
CA ARG A 585 -8.35 -1.59 -7.90
C ARG A 585 -7.16 -1.74 -8.84
N LEU A 586 -6.18 -2.53 -8.43
CA LEU A 586 -5.02 -2.83 -9.26
C LEU A 586 -5.43 -3.67 -10.48
N GLN A 587 -4.95 -3.28 -11.67
CA GLN A 587 -5.11 -4.07 -12.88
C GLN A 587 -3.84 -4.87 -13.17
N GLU A 588 -2.68 -4.22 -13.08
CA GLU A 588 -1.37 -4.85 -13.33
C GLU A 588 -0.24 -4.07 -12.65
N ALA A 589 0.62 -4.77 -11.92
CA ALA A 589 1.90 -4.27 -11.42
C ALA A 589 3.05 -5.14 -11.95
N GLY A 590 3.13 -5.20 -13.29
CA GLY A 590 4.01 -6.10 -14.04
C GLY A 590 3.32 -7.41 -14.44
N GLY A 591 3.68 -7.92 -15.61
CA GLY A 591 3.19 -9.20 -16.09
C GLY A 591 4.15 -10.35 -15.80
N ILE A 592 3.61 -11.51 -15.42
CA ILE A 592 4.33 -12.79 -15.31
C ILE A 592 3.96 -13.65 -16.52
N ILE A 593 4.94 -14.26 -17.17
CA ILE A 593 4.73 -15.32 -18.15
C ILE A 593 5.16 -16.65 -17.53
N TRP A 594 4.32 -17.67 -17.66
CA TRP A 594 4.61 -19.01 -17.20
C TRP A 594 5.27 -19.85 -18.30
N ASN A 595 5.87 -20.98 -17.94
CA ASN A 595 6.57 -21.85 -18.90
C ASN A 595 5.64 -22.43 -20.00
N ASP A 596 4.32 -22.46 -19.77
CA ASP A 596 3.31 -22.85 -20.74
C ASP A 596 2.84 -21.68 -21.62
N ALA A 597 3.51 -20.52 -21.54
CA ALA A 597 3.15 -19.25 -22.16
C ALA A 597 1.83 -18.63 -21.68
N SER A 598 1.24 -19.09 -20.56
CA SER A 598 0.13 -18.36 -19.96
C SER A 598 0.63 -17.08 -19.27
N GLY A 599 -0.10 -15.98 -19.46
CA GLY A 599 0.21 -14.70 -18.84
C GLY A 599 -0.61 -14.45 -17.58
N TRP A 600 -0.03 -13.77 -16.61
CA TRP A 600 -0.70 -13.31 -15.40
C TRP A 600 -0.37 -11.84 -15.14
N ASN A 601 -1.39 -10.99 -15.19
CA ASN A 601 -1.32 -9.60 -14.77
C ASN A 601 -1.20 -9.59 -13.25
N TYR A 602 0.02 -9.38 -12.74
CA TYR A 602 0.31 -9.56 -11.32
C TYR A 602 -0.44 -8.52 -10.48
N GLY A 603 -1.16 -8.98 -9.46
CA GLY A 603 -1.95 -8.14 -8.57
C GLY A 603 -3.33 -7.74 -9.10
N ARG A 604 -3.81 -8.33 -10.20
CA ARG A 604 -5.16 -8.03 -10.75
C ARG A 604 -6.27 -8.19 -9.69
N LEU A 605 -7.12 -7.16 -9.59
CA LEU A 605 -8.20 -6.97 -8.61
C LEU A 605 -7.76 -6.79 -7.15
N ASP A 606 -6.46 -6.68 -6.88
CA ASP A 606 -5.92 -6.47 -5.54
C ASP A 606 -5.81 -4.97 -5.19
N ASP A 607 -5.38 -4.70 -3.97
CA ASP A 607 -5.06 -3.36 -3.47
C ASP A 607 -3.75 -2.84 -4.09
N PRO A 608 -3.76 -1.74 -4.87
CA PRO A 608 -2.57 -1.20 -5.53
C PRO A 608 -1.53 -0.60 -4.57
N GLU A 609 -1.85 -0.41 -3.29
CA GLU A 609 -0.98 0.20 -2.28
C GLU A 609 -0.11 -0.81 -1.51
N LYS A 610 -0.29 -2.11 -1.78
CA LYS A 610 0.52 -3.14 -1.13
C LYS A 610 2.01 -3.01 -1.48
N PRO A 611 2.93 -3.25 -0.53
CA PRO A 611 4.38 -3.19 -0.75
C PRO A 611 4.89 -3.91 -2.00
N GLU A 612 4.38 -5.11 -2.27
CA GLU A 612 4.79 -5.97 -3.39
C GLU A 612 4.56 -5.36 -4.80
N TYR A 613 3.79 -4.28 -4.89
CA TYR A 613 3.44 -3.59 -6.14
C TYR A 613 4.08 -2.20 -6.28
N ASN A 614 4.84 -1.75 -5.29
CA ASN A 614 5.25 -0.35 -5.17
C ASN A 614 6.77 -0.12 -5.16
N TYR A 615 7.56 -1.04 -5.71
CA TYR A 615 9.00 -0.84 -5.97
C TYR A 615 9.35 -1.10 -7.44
N VAL A 616 10.42 -0.48 -7.91
CA VAL A 616 10.95 -0.67 -9.27
C VAL A 616 11.48 -2.11 -9.38
N LYS A 617 11.04 -2.84 -10.40
CA LYS A 617 11.42 -4.26 -10.57
C LYS A 617 11.44 -4.69 -12.02
N GLU A 618 12.29 -5.66 -12.33
CA GLU A 618 12.28 -6.36 -13.62
C GLU A 618 11.05 -7.26 -13.71
N VAL A 619 10.45 -7.35 -14.90
CA VAL A 619 9.23 -8.15 -15.13
C VAL A 619 9.34 -8.91 -16.45
N ASP A 620 8.48 -9.91 -16.66
CA ASP A 620 8.52 -10.69 -17.91
C ASP A 620 7.97 -9.89 -19.09
N TYR A 621 6.92 -9.10 -18.85
CA TYR A 621 6.34 -8.18 -19.81
C TYR A 621 5.56 -7.05 -19.11
N ILE A 622 5.20 -6.04 -19.91
CA ILE A 622 4.26 -4.98 -19.54
C ILE A 622 3.13 -5.01 -20.58
N SER A 623 1.88 -4.90 -20.12
CA SER A 623 0.73 -4.77 -21.01
C SER A 623 0.90 -3.59 -21.98
N GLY A 624 0.59 -3.80 -23.27
CA GLY A 624 0.71 -2.79 -24.33
C GLY A 624 -0.15 -1.53 -24.18
N ALA A 625 -0.90 -1.40 -23.07
CA ALA A 625 -1.70 -0.23 -22.74
C ALA A 625 -0.85 1.01 -22.38
N ALA A 626 0.35 0.83 -21.83
CA ALA A 626 1.21 1.93 -21.38
C ALA A 626 2.69 1.49 -21.31
N ILE A 627 3.40 1.55 -22.44
CA ILE A 627 4.80 1.08 -22.56
C ILE A 627 5.72 2.15 -23.18
N LEU A 628 6.86 2.41 -22.52
CA LEU A 628 7.97 3.21 -23.03
C LEU A 628 9.06 2.28 -23.56
N VAL A 629 9.54 2.51 -24.78
CA VAL A 629 10.64 1.74 -25.40
C VAL A 629 11.64 2.71 -26.02
N ARG A 630 12.94 2.40 -25.93
CA ARG A 630 13.96 3.21 -26.62
C ARG A 630 13.80 3.11 -28.13
N SER A 631 13.84 4.25 -28.83
CA SER A 631 13.63 4.32 -30.28
C SER A 631 14.69 3.55 -31.07
N ASN A 632 15.93 3.45 -30.58
CA ASN A 632 16.97 2.63 -31.22
C ASN A 632 16.64 1.14 -31.17
N ILE A 633 16.19 0.63 -30.02
CA ILE A 633 15.78 -0.77 -29.83
C ILE A 633 14.56 -1.07 -30.69
N TRP A 634 13.55 -0.19 -30.68
CA TRP A 634 12.36 -0.34 -31.53
C TRP A 634 12.72 -0.47 -33.02
N ARG A 635 13.63 0.38 -33.52
CA ARG A 635 14.10 0.33 -34.91
C ARG A 635 14.91 -0.94 -35.21
N GLU A 636 15.73 -1.41 -34.27
CA GLU A 636 16.49 -2.65 -34.42
C GLU A 636 15.59 -3.87 -34.51
N LEU A 637 14.50 -3.91 -33.71
CA LEU A 637 13.52 -5.00 -33.72
C LEU A 637 12.57 -4.94 -34.92
N GLY A 638 12.41 -3.77 -35.56
CA GLY A 638 11.51 -3.59 -36.70
C GLY A 638 10.04 -3.38 -36.31
N GLY A 639 9.77 -3.13 -35.02
CA GLY A 639 8.43 -2.93 -34.45
C GLY A 639 7.83 -4.18 -33.84
N PHE A 640 6.51 -4.16 -33.62
CA PHE A 640 5.78 -5.34 -33.16
C PHE A 640 5.84 -6.45 -34.20
N ASP A 641 5.98 -7.68 -33.73
CA ASP A 641 6.12 -8.86 -34.60
C ASP A 641 4.80 -9.20 -35.29
N GLU A 642 4.80 -9.14 -36.62
CA GLU A 642 3.60 -9.35 -37.44
C GLU A 642 3.02 -10.78 -37.35
N ARG A 643 3.73 -11.73 -36.73
CA ARG A 643 3.18 -13.07 -36.40
C ARG A 643 1.92 -13.00 -35.54
N TYR A 644 1.75 -11.95 -34.75
CA TYR A 644 0.66 -11.79 -33.80
C TYR A 644 -0.52 -10.94 -34.32
N VAL A 645 -0.52 -10.57 -35.60
CA VAL A 645 -1.64 -9.84 -36.22
C VAL A 645 -2.97 -10.56 -36.01
N PRO A 646 -4.06 -9.86 -35.61
CA PRO A 646 -4.14 -8.39 -35.44
C PRO A 646 -3.74 -7.85 -34.07
N ALA A 647 -3.70 -8.67 -33.00
CA ALA A 647 -3.34 -8.30 -31.62
C ALA A 647 -3.20 -9.54 -30.71
N TYR A 648 -2.85 -9.30 -29.44
CA TYR A 648 -2.47 -10.23 -28.37
C TYR A 648 -1.11 -10.93 -28.58
N PHE A 649 -0.26 -10.89 -27.54
CA PHE A 649 1.13 -11.35 -27.46
C PHE A 649 2.18 -10.45 -28.14
N GLU A 650 1.81 -9.38 -28.83
CA GLU A 650 2.76 -8.42 -29.41
C GLU A 650 3.60 -7.70 -28.36
N ASP A 651 3.00 -7.36 -27.23
CA ASP A 651 3.62 -6.68 -26.09
C ASP A 651 4.55 -7.63 -25.31
N SER A 652 4.06 -8.85 -25.05
CA SER A 652 4.82 -9.93 -24.44
C SER A 652 6.02 -10.31 -25.30
N ASP A 653 5.83 -10.43 -26.61
CA ASP A 653 6.90 -10.76 -27.55
C ASP A 653 7.95 -9.66 -27.64
N LEU A 654 7.52 -8.40 -27.69
CA LEU A 654 8.42 -7.25 -27.65
C LEU A 654 9.29 -7.29 -26.38
N ALA A 655 8.71 -7.56 -25.21
CA ALA A 655 9.45 -7.68 -23.96
C ALA A 655 10.47 -8.84 -23.96
N PHE A 656 10.14 -9.97 -24.60
CA PHE A 656 11.09 -11.08 -24.79
C PHE A 656 12.21 -10.73 -25.77
N GLU A 657 11.90 -10.04 -26.87
CA GLU A 657 12.90 -9.58 -27.85
C GLU A 657 13.86 -8.54 -27.25
N VAL A 658 13.35 -7.57 -26.48
CA VAL A 658 14.16 -6.58 -25.75
C VAL A 658 15.15 -7.30 -24.83
N ARG A 659 14.70 -8.33 -24.10
CA ARG A 659 15.57 -9.16 -23.25
C ARG A 659 16.54 -10.02 -24.03
N ARG A 660 16.15 -10.54 -25.20
CA ARG A 660 17.04 -11.29 -26.10
C ARG A 660 18.21 -10.42 -26.58
N LEU A 661 18.00 -9.12 -26.75
CA LEU A 661 19.06 -8.14 -27.07
C LEU A 661 19.95 -7.77 -25.86
N GLY A 662 19.66 -8.30 -24.66
CA GLY A 662 20.44 -8.06 -23.44
C GLY A 662 19.97 -6.86 -22.61
N TYR A 663 18.81 -6.27 -22.95
CA TYR A 663 18.23 -5.17 -22.19
C TYR A 663 17.21 -5.66 -21.15
N LYS A 664 16.96 -4.83 -20.13
CA LYS A 664 15.96 -5.06 -19.08
C LYS A 664 14.59 -4.52 -19.48
N VAL A 665 13.56 -5.20 -18.98
CA VAL A 665 12.16 -4.76 -19.01
C VAL A 665 11.74 -4.49 -17.57
N VAL A 666 11.29 -3.27 -17.28
CA VAL A 666 11.14 -2.79 -15.89
C VAL A 666 9.77 -2.16 -15.66
N LEU A 667 9.17 -2.39 -14.50
CA LEU A 667 7.98 -1.68 -14.02
C LEU A 667 8.40 -0.44 -13.22
N GLN A 668 7.79 0.72 -13.52
CA GLN A 668 7.87 1.93 -12.71
C GLN A 668 6.53 2.17 -12.00
N PRO A 669 6.38 1.80 -10.71
CA PRO A 669 5.10 1.91 -10.01
C PRO A 669 4.65 3.33 -9.70
N LYS A 670 5.56 4.32 -9.74
CA LYS A 670 5.19 5.75 -9.65
C LYS A 670 4.36 6.20 -10.85
N SER A 671 4.62 5.61 -12.02
CA SER A 671 3.84 5.88 -13.21
C SER A 671 2.51 5.15 -13.14
N ILE A 672 1.46 5.86 -12.74
CA ILE A 672 0.10 5.31 -12.64
C ILE A 672 -0.70 5.71 -13.88
N VAL A 673 -1.32 4.72 -14.53
CA VAL A 673 -2.26 4.94 -15.64
C VAL A 673 -3.56 4.20 -15.32
N VAL A 674 -4.67 4.92 -15.38
CA VAL A 674 -6.01 4.36 -15.25
C VAL A 674 -6.43 3.84 -16.62
N HIS A 675 -6.89 2.60 -16.70
CA HIS A 675 -7.25 1.97 -17.97
C HIS A 675 -8.65 1.34 -17.91
N PHE A 676 -9.53 1.74 -18.83
CA PHE A 676 -10.97 1.41 -18.82
C PHE A 676 -11.31 0.04 -19.45
N GLU A 677 -10.42 -0.95 -19.33
CA GLU A 677 -10.44 -2.28 -19.97
C GLU A 677 -11.81 -2.81 -20.46
N GLY A 678 -11.89 -3.19 -21.74
CA GLY A 678 -13.09 -3.85 -22.32
C GLY A 678 -13.96 -2.94 -23.20
N VAL A 679 -13.65 -1.64 -23.25
CA VAL A 679 -14.31 -0.65 -24.13
C VAL A 679 -13.88 -0.79 -25.59
N SER A 680 -12.60 -1.06 -25.84
CA SER A 680 -12.02 -1.13 -27.19
C SER A 680 -12.17 -2.51 -27.88
N HIS A 681 -12.32 -3.61 -27.12
CA HIS A 681 -12.20 -4.98 -27.68
C HIS A 681 -13.28 -6.01 -27.26
N GLY A 682 -14.27 -5.66 -26.42
CA GLY A 682 -15.34 -6.58 -26.01
C GLY A 682 -14.89 -7.70 -25.04
N THR A 683 -15.87 -8.42 -24.47
CA THR A 683 -15.68 -9.42 -23.40
C THR A 683 -15.75 -10.87 -23.85
N ASP A 684 -16.06 -11.16 -25.11
CA ASP A 684 -16.23 -12.51 -25.64
C ASP A 684 -14.89 -13.14 -26.06
N THR A 685 -14.60 -14.35 -25.58
CA THR A 685 -13.42 -15.16 -25.95
C THR A 685 -13.74 -16.18 -27.05
N ASN A 686 -15.03 -16.41 -27.36
CA ASN A 686 -15.50 -17.34 -28.39
C ASN A 686 -15.71 -16.67 -29.76
N SER A 687 -15.77 -15.33 -29.80
CA SER A 687 -15.78 -14.53 -31.03
C SER A 687 -15.10 -13.18 -30.82
N GLY A 688 -14.47 -12.62 -31.86
CA GLY A 688 -13.75 -11.33 -31.80
C GLY A 688 -12.23 -11.43 -31.61
N ILE A 689 -11.59 -10.28 -31.35
CA ILE A 689 -10.12 -10.13 -31.31
C ILE A 689 -9.48 -11.01 -30.20
N LYS A 690 -10.18 -11.29 -29.08
CA LYS A 690 -9.69 -12.17 -27.99
C LYS A 690 -9.49 -13.64 -28.38
N SER A 691 -10.14 -14.12 -29.44
CA SER A 691 -9.90 -15.49 -29.96
C SER A 691 -8.47 -15.67 -30.49
N TYR A 692 -7.79 -14.57 -30.86
CA TYR A 692 -6.38 -14.59 -31.24
C TYR A 692 -5.45 -14.86 -30.05
N GLN A 693 -5.87 -14.62 -28.80
CA GLN A 693 -5.05 -14.92 -27.62
C GLN A 693 -4.68 -16.41 -27.56
N VAL A 694 -5.60 -17.32 -27.87
CA VAL A 694 -5.32 -18.77 -27.88
C VAL A 694 -4.37 -19.15 -29.01
N LYS A 695 -4.63 -18.67 -30.23
CA LYS A 695 -3.80 -18.97 -31.42
C LYS A 695 -2.40 -18.36 -31.31
N ASN A 696 -2.30 -17.13 -30.80
CA ASN A 696 -1.03 -16.44 -30.65
C ASN A 696 -0.22 -16.98 -29.47
N LYS A 697 -0.88 -17.52 -28.43
CA LYS A 697 -0.20 -18.29 -27.38
C LYS A 697 0.59 -19.46 -27.96
N GLU A 698 0.02 -20.21 -28.89
CA GLU A 698 0.71 -21.34 -29.55
C GLU A 698 1.94 -20.87 -30.32
N LYS A 699 1.81 -19.78 -31.12
CA LYS A 699 2.94 -19.19 -31.85
C LYS A 699 4.04 -18.67 -30.92
N PHE A 700 3.65 -18.04 -29.81
CA PHE A 700 4.56 -17.52 -28.81
C PHE A 700 5.31 -18.66 -28.11
N LEU A 701 4.60 -19.72 -27.73
CA LEU A 701 5.16 -20.93 -27.14
C LEU A 701 6.15 -21.59 -28.11
N GLU A 702 5.81 -21.70 -29.40
CA GLU A 702 6.71 -22.24 -30.42
C GLU A 702 8.00 -21.41 -30.53
N LYS A 703 7.87 -20.09 -30.65
CA LYS A 703 9.00 -19.14 -30.76
C LYS A 703 9.91 -19.18 -29.54
N TRP A 704 9.34 -19.17 -28.33
CA TRP A 704 10.08 -18.98 -27.08
C TRP A 704 10.21 -20.23 -26.21
N SER A 705 9.83 -21.40 -26.71
CA SER A 705 9.85 -22.68 -25.96
C SER A 705 11.12 -22.92 -25.16
N ALA A 706 12.30 -22.67 -25.76
CA ALA A 706 13.59 -22.83 -25.10
C ALA A 706 13.77 -21.87 -23.91
N VAL A 707 13.40 -20.59 -24.07
CA VAL A 707 13.50 -19.57 -23.01
C VAL A 707 12.48 -19.85 -21.91
N LEU A 708 11.23 -20.15 -22.28
CA LEU A 708 10.16 -20.48 -21.33
C LEU A 708 10.52 -21.69 -20.47
N THR A 709 11.12 -22.72 -21.07
CA THR A 709 11.54 -23.92 -20.33
C THR A 709 12.72 -23.66 -19.41
N ALA A 710 13.69 -22.84 -19.84
CA ALA A 710 14.90 -22.58 -19.06
C ALA A 710 14.68 -21.57 -17.92
N GLU A 711 13.92 -20.51 -18.18
CA GLU A 711 13.87 -19.33 -17.32
C GLU A 711 12.57 -19.19 -16.52
N HIS A 712 11.45 -19.73 -17.00
CA HIS A 712 10.14 -19.52 -16.38
C HIS A 712 9.68 -20.73 -15.56
N PHE A 713 8.70 -20.51 -14.68
CA PHE A 713 8.16 -21.52 -13.78
C PHE A 713 6.83 -22.09 -14.28
N SER A 714 6.41 -23.21 -13.72
CA SER A 714 5.04 -23.70 -13.86
C SER A 714 4.05 -22.68 -13.30
N ASN A 715 2.83 -22.67 -13.86
CA ASN A 715 1.82 -21.70 -13.48
C ASN A 715 1.55 -21.70 -11.96
N ALA A 716 1.58 -20.49 -11.38
CA ALA A 716 1.38 -20.19 -9.96
C ALA A 716 2.42 -20.76 -8.99
N GLU A 717 3.50 -21.36 -9.48
CA GLU A 717 4.62 -21.80 -8.65
C GLU A 717 5.68 -20.70 -8.52
N HIS A 718 6.37 -20.68 -7.37
CA HIS A 718 7.48 -19.75 -7.12
C HIS A 718 7.17 -18.27 -7.43
N VAL A 719 5.94 -17.82 -7.14
CA VAL A 719 5.47 -16.45 -7.40
C VAL A 719 6.42 -15.38 -6.83
N PHE A 720 7.05 -15.66 -5.69
CA PHE A 720 8.06 -14.79 -5.08
C PHE A 720 9.21 -14.44 -6.04
N TRP A 721 9.71 -15.43 -6.80
CA TRP A 721 10.75 -15.21 -7.81
C TRP A 721 10.19 -14.75 -9.15
N ALA A 722 9.01 -15.22 -9.52
CA ALA A 722 8.43 -14.93 -10.83
C ALA A 722 8.03 -13.45 -10.99
N ARG A 723 7.50 -12.82 -9.93
CA ARG A 723 6.92 -11.46 -9.97
C ARG A 723 7.93 -10.32 -10.22
N ASP A 724 9.21 -10.57 -10.01
CA ASP A 724 10.30 -9.59 -10.11
C ASP A 724 11.57 -10.16 -10.76
N ARG A 725 11.45 -11.33 -11.41
CA ARG A 725 12.54 -12.08 -12.04
C ARG A 725 13.76 -12.27 -11.12
N SER A 726 13.54 -12.50 -9.83
CA SER A 726 14.63 -12.69 -8.85
C SER A 726 15.23 -14.10 -8.81
N LYS A 727 14.81 -15.01 -9.70
CA LYS A 727 15.43 -16.35 -9.83
C LYS A 727 16.94 -16.22 -10.08
N GLY A 728 17.75 -16.87 -9.23
CA GLY A 728 19.21 -16.84 -9.34
C GLY A 728 19.87 -15.57 -8.77
N ARG A 729 19.09 -14.62 -8.26
CA ARG A 729 19.59 -13.50 -7.44
C ARG A 729 19.52 -13.88 -5.98
N ASN A 730 20.59 -13.60 -5.24
CA ASN A 730 20.57 -13.76 -3.80
C ASN A 730 19.59 -12.75 -3.18
N THR A 731 18.70 -13.21 -2.31
CA THR A 731 17.78 -12.35 -1.56
C THR A 731 18.35 -12.03 -0.20
N ILE A 732 18.43 -10.73 0.12
CA ILE A 732 18.85 -10.22 1.43
C ILE A 732 17.72 -9.46 2.09
N VAL A 733 17.40 -9.85 3.32
CA VAL A 733 16.43 -9.14 4.16
C VAL A 733 17.17 -8.24 5.15
N VAL A 734 17.01 -6.93 5.01
CA VAL A 734 17.59 -5.93 5.90
C VAL A 734 16.54 -5.50 6.92
N VAL A 735 16.88 -5.57 8.21
CA VAL A 735 15.97 -5.19 9.31
C VAL A 735 16.57 -4.04 10.10
N ASP A 736 15.80 -2.98 10.32
CA ASP A 736 16.16 -1.85 11.19
C ASP A 736 14.91 -1.34 11.95
N HIS A 737 15.06 -0.39 12.86
CA HIS A 737 13.97 0.17 13.65
C HIS A 737 12.92 0.91 12.81
N TYR A 738 13.32 1.60 11.74
CA TYR A 738 12.50 2.22 10.70
C TYR A 738 13.31 2.45 9.42
N VAL A 739 12.67 2.85 8.31
CA VAL A 739 13.34 3.15 7.03
C VAL A 739 14.45 4.18 7.23
N PRO A 740 15.71 3.94 6.82
CA PRO A 740 16.84 4.77 7.28
C PRO A 740 16.73 6.23 6.82
N HIS A 741 16.69 7.15 7.78
CA HIS A 741 16.74 8.59 7.49
C HIS A 741 18.21 9.03 7.36
N TYR A 742 18.72 9.03 6.13
CA TYR A 742 20.15 9.21 5.85
C TYR A 742 20.70 10.59 6.24
N ASP A 743 19.85 11.58 6.47
CA ASP A 743 20.19 12.97 6.81
C ASP A 743 19.96 13.31 8.30
N LYS A 744 19.45 12.38 9.12
CA LYS A 744 19.12 12.63 10.54
C LYS A 744 20.14 12.08 11.52
N ASP A 745 20.73 10.93 11.23
CA ASP A 745 21.73 10.30 12.09
C ASP A 745 22.71 9.42 11.32
N ALA A 746 23.90 9.22 11.90
CA ALA A 746 24.98 8.45 11.27
C ALA A 746 24.61 6.97 11.07
N GLY A 747 23.78 6.40 11.95
CA GLY A 747 23.35 5.02 11.84
C GLY A 747 22.40 4.82 10.66
N GLY A 748 21.44 5.72 10.47
CA GLY A 748 20.54 5.74 9.31
C GLY A 748 21.31 5.97 8.00
N ARG A 749 22.27 6.91 8.00
CA ARG A 749 23.18 7.14 6.86
C ARG A 749 23.95 5.88 6.46
N CYS A 750 24.60 5.24 7.43
CA CYS A 750 25.34 4.01 7.19
C CYS A 750 24.44 2.89 6.65
N THR A 751 23.29 2.61 7.27
CA THR A 751 22.36 1.59 6.77
C THR A 751 21.91 1.88 5.32
N SER A 752 21.64 3.15 4.98
CA SER A 752 21.29 3.55 3.60
C SER A 752 22.40 3.25 2.59
N PHE A 753 23.66 3.56 2.92
CA PHE A 753 24.82 3.21 2.10
C PHE A 753 24.91 1.70 1.82
N TYR A 754 24.73 0.87 2.85
CA TYR A 754 24.81 -0.58 2.68
C TYR A 754 23.62 -1.16 1.91
N ILE A 755 22.42 -0.62 2.06
CA ILE A 755 21.28 -1.00 1.22
C ILE A 755 21.59 -0.71 -0.25
N LYS A 756 22.07 0.50 -0.58
CA LYS A 756 22.50 0.86 -1.95
C LYS A 756 23.62 -0.04 -2.46
N LEU A 757 24.58 -0.38 -1.59
CA LEU A 757 25.66 -1.31 -1.93
C LEU A 757 25.13 -2.70 -2.27
N PHE A 758 24.20 -3.26 -1.48
CA PHE A 758 23.57 -4.55 -1.77
C PHE A 758 22.82 -4.53 -3.10
N VAL A 759 22.06 -3.46 -3.40
CA VAL A 759 21.43 -3.28 -4.71
C VAL A 759 22.48 -3.27 -5.83
N SER A 760 23.58 -2.51 -5.67
CA SER A 760 24.67 -2.45 -6.66
C SER A 760 25.38 -3.79 -6.89
N MET A 761 25.38 -4.66 -5.88
CA MET A 761 25.92 -6.02 -5.94
C MET A 761 24.95 -7.02 -6.58
N GLY A 762 23.75 -6.58 -7.00
CA GLY A 762 22.76 -7.39 -7.70
C GLY A 762 21.81 -8.17 -6.79
N PHE A 763 21.85 -7.94 -5.47
CA PHE A 763 20.91 -8.59 -4.54
C PHE A 763 19.47 -8.18 -4.83
N HIS A 764 18.54 -9.10 -4.56
CA HIS A 764 17.15 -8.75 -4.33
C HIS A 764 17.01 -8.31 -2.87
N VAL A 765 16.75 -7.03 -2.65
CA VAL A 765 16.79 -6.43 -1.30
C VAL A 765 15.38 -6.19 -0.80
N ILE A 766 15.06 -6.77 0.36
CA ILE A 766 13.81 -6.54 1.08
C ILE A 766 14.13 -5.83 2.39
N PHE A 767 13.45 -4.72 2.66
CA PHE A 767 13.64 -3.95 3.88
C PHE A 767 12.45 -4.10 4.83
N ILE A 768 12.74 -4.34 6.11
CA ILE A 768 11.78 -4.38 7.20
C ILE A 768 12.13 -3.30 8.23
N GLY A 769 11.31 -2.26 8.30
CA GLY A 769 11.29 -1.38 9.47
C GLY A 769 10.45 -2.04 10.56
N ASP A 770 10.98 -2.20 11.79
CA ASP A 770 10.21 -2.75 12.94
C ASP A 770 8.98 -1.90 13.29
N ASN A 771 8.96 -0.68 12.77
CA ASN A 771 7.84 0.21 12.85
C ASN A 771 6.77 -0.11 11.77
N TYR A 772 7.09 -0.69 10.62
CA TYR A 772 6.16 -0.95 9.51
C TYR A 772 5.51 0.33 8.97
N PHE A 773 6.22 1.47 9.01
CA PHE A 773 5.74 2.73 8.43
C PHE A 773 6.49 3.10 7.15
N LYS A 774 5.75 3.73 6.23
CA LYS A 774 6.24 4.37 5.02
C LYS A 774 6.69 5.80 5.34
N HIS A 775 7.91 5.97 5.87
CA HIS A 775 8.45 7.31 6.08
C HIS A 775 8.89 7.89 4.73
N GLU A 776 8.25 8.98 4.31
CA GLU A 776 8.59 9.69 3.06
C GLU A 776 9.56 10.86 3.31
N PRO A 777 10.44 11.19 2.35
CA PRO A 777 10.60 10.55 1.03
C PRO A 777 11.44 9.25 1.03
N TYR A 778 12.00 8.86 2.18
CA TYR A 778 12.99 7.78 2.28
C TYR A 778 12.49 6.43 1.77
N THR A 779 11.21 6.12 1.95
CA THR A 779 10.63 4.87 1.45
C THR A 779 10.56 4.87 -0.06
N THR A 780 10.07 5.96 -0.64
CA THR A 780 10.02 6.15 -2.08
C THR A 780 11.42 6.06 -2.71
N GLU A 781 12.43 6.70 -2.12
CA GLU A 781 13.82 6.62 -2.63
C GLU A 781 14.38 5.19 -2.63
N LEU A 782 14.06 4.38 -1.61
CA LEU A 782 14.45 2.96 -1.59
C LEU A 782 13.69 2.15 -2.65
N GLN A 783 12.40 2.42 -2.81
CA GLN A 783 11.55 1.76 -3.80
C GLN A 783 11.99 2.07 -5.24
N ASP A 784 12.45 3.30 -5.50
CA ASP A 784 12.96 3.74 -6.81
C ASP A 784 14.21 2.98 -7.25
N ILE A 785 15.09 2.64 -6.30
CA ILE A 785 16.29 1.83 -6.57
C ILE A 785 15.99 0.32 -6.53
N GLY A 786 14.72 -0.07 -6.37
CA GLY A 786 14.25 -1.45 -6.45
C GLY A 786 14.29 -2.25 -5.15
N VAL A 787 14.22 -1.57 -3.99
CA VAL A 787 14.08 -2.22 -2.68
C VAL A 787 12.59 -2.43 -2.35
N GLU A 788 12.20 -3.65 -2.01
CA GLU A 788 10.86 -3.94 -1.50
C GLU A 788 10.78 -3.57 -0.01
N VAL A 789 10.05 -2.51 0.32
CA VAL A 789 9.89 -2.04 1.71
C VAL A 789 8.59 -2.58 2.30
N LEU A 790 8.66 -3.45 3.32
CA LEU A 790 7.47 -4.01 3.96
C LEU A 790 6.89 -3.04 4.99
N TYR A 791 5.71 -2.49 4.71
CA TYR A 791 4.99 -1.54 5.58
C TYR A 791 3.51 -1.90 5.74
N GLY A 792 2.85 -1.28 6.71
CA GLY A 792 1.40 -1.36 6.91
C GLY A 792 0.95 -2.39 7.95
N ASP A 793 -0.35 -2.33 8.23
CA ASP A 793 -1.03 -3.06 9.31
C ASP A 793 -0.94 -4.57 9.21
N TYR A 794 -0.95 -5.08 7.97
CA TYR A 794 -0.84 -6.50 7.69
C TYR A 794 0.49 -7.05 8.19
N TYR A 795 1.60 -6.44 7.76
CA TYR A 795 2.95 -6.88 8.14
C TYR A 795 3.21 -6.68 9.63
N ALA A 796 2.74 -5.57 10.22
CA ALA A 796 2.84 -5.34 11.66
C ALA A 796 2.20 -6.46 12.52
N LYS A 797 1.14 -7.11 12.01
CA LYS A 797 0.47 -8.24 12.69
C LYS A 797 1.01 -9.61 12.27
N ASN A 798 1.57 -9.74 11.06
CA ASN A 798 1.83 -11.02 10.41
C ASN A 798 3.29 -11.25 9.99
N ILE A 799 4.25 -10.41 10.41
CA ILE A 799 5.65 -10.52 9.96
C ILE A 799 6.24 -11.92 10.19
N SER A 800 5.95 -12.56 11.33
CA SER A 800 6.46 -13.90 11.62
C SER A 800 5.85 -14.96 10.72
N LYS A 801 4.61 -14.76 10.25
CA LYS A 801 3.98 -15.62 9.24
C LYS A 801 4.64 -15.41 7.88
N TRP A 802 4.86 -14.16 7.49
CA TRP A 802 5.55 -13.82 6.25
C TRP A 802 6.96 -14.42 6.18
N ILE A 803 7.76 -14.28 7.26
CA ILE A 803 9.12 -14.87 7.34
C ILE A 803 9.06 -16.40 7.20
N LYS A 804 8.08 -17.06 7.83
CA LYS A 804 7.91 -18.52 7.71
C LYS A 804 7.51 -18.96 6.31
N SER A 805 6.63 -18.21 5.66
CA SER A 805 6.13 -18.55 4.32
C SER A 805 7.17 -18.28 3.22
N ASN A 806 8.05 -17.29 3.41
CA ASN A 806 9.05 -16.91 2.42
C ASN A 806 10.47 -17.31 2.78
N GLY A 807 10.67 -18.00 3.90
CA GLY A 807 11.99 -18.31 4.45
C GLY A 807 12.89 -19.15 3.56
N ALA A 808 12.31 -19.93 2.65
CA ALA A 808 13.03 -20.72 1.65
C ALA A 808 13.63 -19.88 0.51
N TYR A 809 13.19 -18.62 0.36
CA TYR A 809 13.65 -17.69 -0.68
C TYR A 809 14.68 -16.68 -0.16
N ILE A 810 15.01 -16.72 1.12
CA ILE A 810 15.90 -15.76 1.77
C ILE A 810 17.27 -16.40 1.96
N ASP A 811 18.30 -15.82 1.34
CA ASP A 811 19.68 -16.32 1.40
C ASP A 811 20.46 -15.64 2.52
N TYR A 812 20.17 -14.35 2.78
CA TYR A 812 20.88 -13.55 3.77
C TYR A 812 19.92 -12.70 4.61
N VAL A 813 20.29 -12.48 5.87
CA VAL A 813 19.58 -11.56 6.76
C VAL A 813 20.58 -10.59 7.36
N TYR A 814 20.34 -9.29 7.22
CA TYR A 814 21.17 -8.22 7.75
C TYR A 814 20.44 -7.49 8.87
N LEU A 815 20.85 -7.76 10.11
CA LEU A 815 20.17 -7.27 11.30
C LEU A 815 20.89 -6.05 11.89
N ASN A 816 20.14 -4.97 12.12
CA ASN A 816 20.63 -3.74 12.72
C ASN A 816 19.99 -3.49 14.10
N ARG A 817 20.73 -2.81 14.97
CA ARG A 817 20.33 -2.34 16.31
C ARG A 817 20.01 -3.47 17.29
N PRO A 818 20.65 -3.52 18.48
CA PRO A 818 20.47 -4.64 19.40
C PRO A 818 19.01 -4.84 19.86
N HIS A 819 18.31 -3.77 20.19
CA HIS A 819 16.93 -3.80 20.68
C HIS A 819 15.89 -4.16 19.59
N ILE A 820 16.27 -4.15 18.32
CA ILE A 820 15.44 -4.60 17.19
C ILE A 820 15.80 -6.04 16.86
N SER A 821 17.07 -6.32 16.61
CA SER A 821 17.57 -7.64 16.19
C SER A 821 17.13 -8.78 17.10
N VAL A 822 17.05 -8.56 18.42
CA VAL A 822 16.56 -9.58 19.37
C VAL A 822 15.16 -10.11 19.07
N LYS A 823 14.30 -9.31 18.42
CA LYS A 823 12.94 -9.72 18.05
C LYS A 823 12.91 -10.66 16.83
N TYR A 824 13.91 -10.53 15.95
CA TYR A 824 13.94 -11.18 14.64
C TYR A 824 14.91 -12.38 14.58
N MET A 825 15.97 -12.36 15.38
CA MET A 825 17.03 -13.39 15.36
C MET A 825 16.46 -14.82 15.41
N ASP A 826 15.63 -15.11 16.41
CA ASP A 826 15.09 -16.45 16.62
C ASP A 826 14.18 -16.93 15.49
N ILE A 827 13.37 -16.04 14.90
CA ILE A 827 12.43 -16.43 13.84
C ILE A 827 13.17 -16.70 12.54
N PHE A 828 14.19 -15.91 12.19
CA PHE A 828 15.01 -16.16 11.01
C PHE A 828 15.82 -17.45 11.15
N LYS A 829 16.47 -17.69 12.29
CA LYS A 829 17.23 -18.94 12.51
C LYS A 829 16.35 -20.19 12.44
N LYS A 830 15.08 -20.10 12.85
CA LYS A 830 14.15 -21.25 12.85
C LYS A 830 13.45 -21.47 11.52
N SER A 831 13.26 -20.41 10.74
CA SER A 831 12.38 -20.45 9.57
C SER A 831 13.12 -20.34 8.24
N THR A 832 14.43 -20.07 8.26
CA THR A 832 15.26 -19.87 7.08
C THR A 832 16.57 -20.62 7.22
N SER A 833 17.20 -20.97 6.10
CA SER A 833 18.61 -21.38 6.05
C SER A 833 19.55 -20.21 5.77
N ALA A 834 19.04 -18.97 5.87
CA ALA A 834 19.76 -17.77 5.51
C ALA A 834 20.98 -17.57 6.42
N LYS A 835 22.07 -17.08 5.83
CA LYS A 835 23.24 -16.64 6.60
C LYS A 835 22.91 -15.30 7.27
N ILE A 836 23.01 -15.24 8.59
CA ILE A 836 22.64 -14.07 9.38
C ILE A 836 23.88 -13.23 9.68
N ILE A 837 23.87 -11.99 9.22
CA ILE A 837 24.84 -10.96 9.52
C ILE A 837 24.23 -10.02 10.55
N TYR A 838 24.94 -9.79 11.66
CA TYR A 838 24.55 -8.77 12.63
C TYR A 838 25.53 -7.61 12.58
N PHE A 839 25.00 -6.40 12.35
CA PHE A 839 25.78 -5.18 12.33
C PHE A 839 25.73 -4.49 13.70
N GLY A 840 26.86 -4.56 14.42
CA GLY A 840 27.09 -3.84 15.68
C GLY A 840 27.57 -2.42 15.41
N HIS A 841 26.64 -1.52 15.07
CA HIS A 841 26.92 -0.09 14.78
C HIS A 841 27.81 0.58 15.84
N ASP A 842 27.46 0.39 17.11
CA ASP A 842 28.25 0.80 18.27
C ASP A 842 28.06 -0.23 19.39
N LEU A 843 29.08 -0.39 20.24
CA LEU A 843 29.00 -1.27 21.40
C LEU A 843 28.46 -0.48 22.60
N HIS A 844 27.16 -0.62 22.85
CA HIS A 844 26.45 0.12 23.89
C HIS A 844 27.08 -0.11 25.26
N TYR A 845 27.45 -1.35 25.58
CA TYR A 845 28.05 -1.65 26.89
C TYR A 845 29.36 -0.89 27.13
N ILE A 846 30.20 -0.70 26.11
CA ILE A 846 31.45 0.05 26.22
C ILE A 846 31.15 1.52 26.47
N ARG A 847 30.18 2.08 25.73
CA ARG A 847 29.79 3.48 25.88
C ARG A 847 29.29 3.77 27.30
N GLU A 848 28.40 2.92 27.82
CA GLU A 848 27.87 3.05 29.18
C GLU A 848 28.98 2.86 30.23
N MET A 849 29.89 1.91 30.04
CA MET A 849 31.03 1.68 30.93
C MET A 849 31.98 2.88 30.99
N ARG A 850 32.33 3.47 29.83
CA ARG A 850 33.20 4.67 29.78
C ARG A 850 32.51 5.89 30.40
N ASN A 851 31.20 6.03 30.22
CA ASN A 851 30.43 7.08 30.88
C ASN A 851 30.38 6.87 32.40
N TYR A 852 30.26 5.63 32.86
CA TYR A 852 30.47 5.29 34.27
C TYR A 852 31.87 5.68 34.74
N ASP A 853 32.92 5.38 33.98
CA ASP A 853 34.29 5.72 34.38
C ASP A 853 34.51 7.22 34.56
N LEU A 854 33.78 8.07 33.83
CA LEU A 854 33.84 9.52 33.92
C LEU A 854 32.94 10.08 35.03
N THR A 855 31.67 9.68 35.05
CA THR A 855 30.66 10.27 35.94
C THR A 855 30.55 9.57 37.29
N LYS A 856 31.09 8.35 37.40
CA LYS A 856 30.97 7.43 38.53
C LYS A 856 29.53 7.11 38.94
N ASN A 857 28.55 7.25 38.04
CA ASN A 857 27.14 6.96 38.30
C ASN A 857 26.85 5.43 38.28
N PRO A 858 26.51 4.78 39.41
CA PRO A 858 26.34 3.33 39.49
C PRO A 858 25.25 2.73 38.58
N SER A 859 24.24 3.53 38.17
CA SER A 859 23.18 3.05 37.27
C SER A 859 23.71 2.69 35.87
N LEU A 860 24.76 3.37 35.40
CA LEU A 860 25.41 3.12 34.12
C LEU A 860 26.18 1.80 34.09
N LEU A 861 26.79 1.41 35.22
CA LEU A 861 27.48 0.12 35.34
C LEU A 861 26.50 -1.05 35.18
N LYS A 862 25.34 -0.97 35.84
CA LYS A 862 24.27 -1.97 35.68
C LYS A 862 23.73 -2.01 34.24
N SER A 863 23.53 -0.83 33.64
CA SER A 863 23.08 -0.74 32.24
C SER A 863 24.08 -1.34 31.26
N SER A 864 25.37 -1.10 31.47
CA SER A 864 26.47 -1.72 30.70
C SER A 864 26.39 -3.25 30.74
N ASP A 865 26.22 -3.85 31.92
CA ASP A 865 26.13 -5.32 32.06
C ASP A 865 24.90 -5.91 31.33
N GLU A 866 23.78 -5.19 31.32
CA GLU A 866 22.56 -5.58 30.60
C GLU A 866 22.73 -5.49 29.08
N TRP A 867 23.36 -4.41 28.59
CA TRP A 867 23.70 -4.27 27.18
C TRP A 867 24.66 -5.35 26.72
N LYS A 868 25.71 -5.64 27.51
CA LYS A 868 26.70 -6.66 27.18
C LYS A 868 26.05 -8.03 26.97
N LYS A 869 25.11 -8.43 27.84
CA LYS A 869 24.36 -9.69 27.69
C LYS A 869 23.57 -9.73 26.38
N THR A 870 22.90 -8.64 26.05
CA THR A 870 22.05 -8.54 24.85
C THR A 870 22.90 -8.59 23.58
N GLU A 871 23.94 -7.75 23.50
CA GLU A 871 24.82 -7.64 22.35
C GLU A 871 25.61 -8.93 22.10
N PHE A 872 26.20 -9.53 23.15
CA PHE A 872 26.90 -10.81 23.01
C PHE A 872 25.96 -11.97 22.67
N GLY A 873 24.70 -11.93 23.10
CA GLY A 873 23.69 -12.87 22.67
C GLY A 873 23.45 -12.80 21.15
N LEU A 874 23.42 -11.60 20.57
CA LEU A 874 23.27 -11.39 19.13
C LEU A 874 24.54 -11.80 18.36
N PHE A 875 25.72 -11.37 18.80
CA PHE A 875 27.00 -11.77 18.21
C PHE A 875 27.21 -13.29 18.25
N SER A 876 26.82 -13.94 19.34
CA SER A 876 26.87 -15.39 19.48
C SER A 876 25.89 -16.11 18.55
N ASN A 877 24.76 -15.49 18.20
CA ASN A 877 23.77 -16.10 17.34
C ASN A 877 23.92 -15.81 15.84
N ALA A 878 24.62 -14.73 15.47
CA ALA A 878 24.93 -14.40 14.09
C ALA A 878 26.04 -15.28 13.51
N ASP A 879 26.03 -15.47 12.19
CA ASP A 879 27.06 -16.20 11.45
C ASP A 879 28.26 -15.31 11.13
N VAL A 880 28.00 -14.01 10.88
CA VAL A 880 29.01 -12.98 10.63
C VAL A 880 28.70 -11.75 11.47
N ILE A 881 29.75 -11.12 11.97
CA ILE A 881 29.67 -9.87 12.72
C ILE A 881 30.29 -8.77 11.87
N HIS A 882 29.51 -7.73 11.58
CA HIS A 882 30.02 -6.49 11.01
C HIS A 882 30.12 -5.44 12.11
N VAL A 883 31.21 -4.69 12.11
CA VAL A 883 31.46 -3.56 13.01
C VAL A 883 32.16 -2.43 12.25
N VAL A 884 32.07 -1.23 12.79
CA VAL A 884 32.78 -0.05 12.27
C VAL A 884 33.89 0.33 13.24
N GLY A 885 35.14 0.12 12.84
CA GLY A 885 36.32 0.43 13.63
C GLY A 885 37.18 -0.79 13.96
N THR A 886 38.49 -0.59 13.93
CA THR A 886 39.48 -1.64 14.26
C THR A 886 39.43 -2.04 15.73
N TYR A 887 39.14 -1.11 16.63
CA TYR A 887 39.03 -1.38 18.06
C TYR A 887 37.92 -2.39 18.36
N GLU A 888 36.72 -2.14 17.84
CA GLU A 888 35.57 -3.04 17.96
C GLU A 888 35.85 -4.40 17.32
N GLN A 889 36.50 -4.40 16.14
CA GLN A 889 36.87 -5.63 15.45
C GLN A 889 37.82 -6.49 16.29
N GLU A 890 38.93 -5.93 16.77
CA GLU A 890 39.90 -6.67 17.58
C GLU A 890 39.29 -7.22 18.86
N LEU A 891 38.43 -6.43 19.51
CA LEU A 891 37.76 -6.81 20.74
C LEU A 891 36.83 -8.00 20.51
N LEU A 892 35.94 -7.91 19.52
CA LEU A 892 35.00 -8.99 19.23
C LEU A 892 35.69 -10.21 18.60
N GLN A 893 36.77 -10.02 17.85
CA GLN A 893 37.54 -11.14 17.29
C GLN A 893 38.24 -11.96 18.39
N LYS A 894 38.68 -11.32 19.49
CA LYS A 894 39.21 -12.01 20.68
C LYS A 894 38.13 -12.82 21.41
N GLU A 895 36.93 -12.26 21.53
CA GLU A 895 35.78 -12.93 22.19
C GLU A 895 35.18 -14.05 21.32
N PHE A 896 35.21 -13.91 19.99
CA PHE A 896 34.65 -14.85 19.02
C PHE A 896 35.70 -15.33 17.99
N PRO A 897 36.76 -16.05 18.41
CA PRO A 897 37.90 -16.38 17.55
C PRO A 897 37.53 -17.28 16.34
N GLY A 898 36.45 -18.05 16.45
CA GLY A 898 35.98 -18.93 15.37
C GLY A 898 34.98 -18.28 14.41
N LYS A 899 34.68 -16.97 14.56
CA LYS A 899 33.70 -16.27 13.73
C LYS A 899 34.34 -15.14 12.93
N PRO A 900 33.86 -14.88 11.69
CA PRO A 900 34.26 -13.71 10.95
C PRO A 900 33.75 -12.43 11.62
N VAL A 901 34.67 -11.56 12.04
CA VAL A 901 34.39 -10.19 12.45
C VAL A 901 35.01 -9.23 11.42
N ARG A 902 34.16 -8.49 10.70
CA ARG A 902 34.60 -7.56 9.64
C ARG A 902 34.55 -6.13 10.16
N ASN A 903 35.68 -5.42 10.05
CA ASN A 903 35.69 -3.97 10.07
C ASN A 903 35.21 -3.47 8.71
N ILE A 904 34.00 -2.90 8.67
CA ILE A 904 33.40 -2.36 7.44
C ILE A 904 33.48 -0.82 7.46
N PRO A 905 33.62 -0.15 6.31
CA PRO A 905 33.65 1.32 6.27
C PRO A 905 32.34 1.93 6.77
N LEU A 906 32.41 2.99 7.57
CA LEU A 906 31.21 3.65 8.12
C LEU A 906 30.38 4.32 7.02
N PHE A 907 31.03 5.09 6.13
CA PHE A 907 30.40 5.74 4.97
C PHE A 907 31.18 5.38 3.71
N PRO A 908 30.74 4.37 2.93
CA PRO A 908 31.39 4.01 1.68
C PRO A 908 30.96 4.96 0.55
N TYR A 909 31.83 5.91 0.19
CA TYR A 909 31.60 6.87 -0.89
C TYR A 909 31.90 6.26 -2.26
N GLU A 910 31.12 6.65 -3.27
CA GLU A 910 31.29 6.15 -4.65
C GLU A 910 32.53 6.71 -5.34
N SER A 911 32.84 7.98 -5.08
CA SER A 911 33.96 8.73 -5.66
C SER A 911 34.47 9.75 -4.66
N SER A 912 35.66 10.29 -4.91
CA SER A 912 36.18 11.41 -4.13
C SER A 912 35.36 12.66 -4.40
N TYR A 913 35.25 13.54 -3.40
CA TYR A 913 34.46 14.77 -3.54
C TYR A 913 34.95 15.64 -4.71
N GLY A 914 36.28 15.71 -4.91
CA GLY A 914 36.92 16.50 -5.96
C GLY A 914 36.72 15.98 -7.39
N ASP A 915 36.24 14.75 -7.55
CA ASP A 915 35.93 14.20 -8.88
C ASP A 915 34.67 14.85 -9.49
N ASN A 916 33.75 15.29 -8.64
CA ASN A 916 32.43 15.77 -9.05
C ASN A 916 32.22 17.28 -8.84
N LYS A 917 32.96 17.89 -7.91
CA LYS A 917 32.79 19.30 -7.54
C LYS A 917 34.14 19.99 -7.34
N GLU A 918 34.18 21.28 -7.66
CA GLU A 918 35.36 22.11 -7.42
C GLU A 918 35.54 22.34 -5.91
N ILE A 919 36.77 22.13 -5.44
CA ILE A 919 37.14 22.27 -4.03
C ILE A 919 37.97 23.53 -3.84
N LEU A 920 37.50 24.42 -2.98
CA LEU A 920 38.21 25.64 -2.62
C LEU A 920 39.57 25.35 -1.99
N GLY A 921 40.60 26.10 -2.39
CA GLY A 921 41.96 25.97 -1.90
C GLY A 921 42.19 26.64 -0.54
N PHE A 922 43.46 26.69 -0.11
CA PHE A 922 43.84 27.25 1.19
C PHE A 922 43.40 28.71 1.39
N ASP A 923 43.55 29.58 0.38
CA ASP A 923 43.28 31.02 0.54
C ASP A 923 41.79 31.37 0.50
N ASP A 924 40.99 30.56 -0.16
CA ASP A 924 39.54 30.77 -0.33
C ASP A 924 38.72 30.25 0.87
N ARG A 925 39.37 29.52 1.78
CA ARG A 925 38.75 28.98 3.00
C ARG A 925 39.12 29.81 4.22
N LYS A 926 38.18 29.93 5.17
CA LYS A 926 38.38 30.66 6.42
C LYS A 926 37.70 29.94 7.58
N ASP A 927 38.09 30.30 8.81
CA ASP A 927 37.39 29.94 10.05
C ASP A 927 37.38 28.44 10.38
N LEU A 928 36.76 28.10 11.52
CA LEU A 928 36.67 26.75 12.07
C LEU A 928 35.25 26.20 11.99
N LEU A 929 35.12 24.89 11.78
CA LEU A 929 33.85 24.17 11.78
C LEU A 929 33.84 23.07 12.84
N PHE A 930 32.76 22.99 13.60
CA PHE A 930 32.39 21.85 14.42
C PHE A 930 31.03 21.35 13.98
N VAL A 931 30.94 20.05 13.68
CA VAL A 931 29.69 19.38 13.32
C VAL A 931 29.30 18.39 14.43
N GLY A 932 28.04 18.43 14.88
CA GLY A 932 27.55 17.44 15.82
C GLY A 932 26.10 17.62 16.26
N GLY A 933 25.31 16.54 16.22
CA GLY A 933 23.99 16.50 16.86
C GLY A 933 24.11 16.46 18.39
N PHE A 934 23.40 17.35 19.08
CA PHE A 934 23.57 17.56 20.52
C PHE A 934 22.71 16.65 21.41
N ASN A 935 21.87 15.81 20.80
CA ASN A 935 21.26 14.66 21.48
C ASN A 935 22.31 13.62 21.91
N HIS A 936 23.50 13.67 21.32
CA HIS A 936 24.64 12.84 21.69
C HIS A 936 25.55 13.62 22.65
N THR A 937 25.48 13.29 23.95
CA THR A 937 26.12 14.05 25.03
C THR A 937 27.63 14.29 24.86
N PRO A 938 28.44 13.39 24.26
CA PRO A 938 29.85 13.69 23.96
C PRO A 938 30.09 14.93 23.10
N ASN A 939 29.17 15.26 22.17
CA ASN A 939 29.34 16.43 21.32
C ASN A 939 29.22 17.73 22.13
N TYR A 940 28.25 17.80 23.03
CA TYR A 940 28.07 18.93 23.93
C TYR A 940 29.27 19.08 24.87
N ASP A 941 29.68 17.99 25.53
CA ASP A 941 30.82 17.98 26.44
C ASP A 941 32.13 18.46 25.77
N GLY A 942 32.38 18.00 24.54
CA GLY A 942 33.55 18.35 23.77
C GLY A 942 33.56 19.81 23.30
N ILE A 943 32.44 20.31 22.76
CA ILE A 943 32.38 21.70 22.29
C ILE A 943 32.44 22.71 23.43
N VAL A 944 31.85 22.39 24.59
CA VAL A 944 31.93 23.26 25.78
C VAL A 944 33.36 23.34 26.30
N TRP A 945 34.07 22.21 26.35
CA TRP A 945 35.50 22.20 26.68
C TRP A 945 36.32 23.02 25.68
N PHE A 946 36.09 22.81 24.38
CA PHE A 946 36.76 23.57 23.33
C PHE A 946 36.54 25.08 23.48
N LEU A 947 35.30 25.53 23.67
CA LEU A 947 34.98 26.95 23.82
C LEU A 947 35.64 27.59 25.06
N ASN A 948 35.69 26.86 26.17
CA ASN A 948 36.16 27.38 27.45
C ASN A 948 37.70 27.34 27.56
N GLU A 949 38.36 26.30 27.04
CA GLU A 949 39.78 26.06 27.27
C GLU A 949 40.67 26.20 26.03
N VAL A 950 40.14 25.95 24.82
CA VAL A 950 40.94 25.91 23.59
C VAL A 950 40.73 27.16 22.74
N PHE A 951 39.47 27.53 22.49
CA PHE A 951 39.10 28.63 21.60
C PHE A 951 39.62 29.97 22.12
N GLN A 952 39.64 30.18 23.44
CA GLN A 952 40.23 31.37 24.05
C GLN A 952 41.72 31.53 23.72
N LEU A 953 42.47 30.44 23.68
CA LEU A 953 43.90 30.44 23.32
C LEU A 953 44.09 30.71 21.83
N ILE A 954 43.19 30.21 20.97
CA ILE A 954 43.20 30.49 19.53
C ILE A 954 42.93 31.99 19.28
N LYS A 955 41.91 32.57 19.94
CA LYS A 955 41.54 33.98 19.79
C LYS A 955 42.63 34.96 20.21
N GLN A 956 43.53 34.57 21.11
CA GLN A 956 44.70 35.39 21.48
C GLN A 956 45.70 35.55 20.31
N GLN A 957 45.75 34.58 19.39
CA GLN A 957 46.68 34.57 18.25
C GLN A 957 45.99 34.94 16.94
N VAL A 958 44.71 34.58 16.77
CA VAL A 958 43.89 34.90 15.59
C VAL A 958 42.56 35.53 16.05
N PRO A 959 42.54 36.86 16.32
CA PRO A 959 41.38 37.52 16.93
C PRO A 959 40.12 37.53 16.08
N ASP A 960 40.24 37.47 14.75
CA ASP A 960 39.10 37.53 13.81
C ASP A 960 38.56 36.15 13.43
N MET A 961 39.06 35.08 14.05
CA MET A 961 38.61 33.71 13.81
C MET A 961 37.16 33.53 14.24
N LYS A 962 36.35 32.92 13.36
CA LYS A 962 35.01 32.45 13.70
C LYS A 962 34.98 30.93 13.91
N LEU A 963 34.00 30.49 14.69
CA LEU A 963 33.65 29.08 14.86
C LEU A 963 32.19 28.86 14.47
N TYR A 964 31.97 28.01 13.47
CA TYR A 964 30.65 27.51 13.09
C TYR A 964 30.36 26.22 13.87
N ILE A 965 29.30 26.24 14.68
CA ILE A 965 28.79 25.09 15.43
C ILE A 965 27.50 24.65 14.75
N VAL A 966 27.60 23.58 13.95
CA VAL A 966 26.54 23.10 13.08
C VAL A 966 26.01 21.76 13.57
N GLY A 967 24.70 21.64 13.75
CA GLY A 967 24.09 20.39 14.16
C GLY A 967 22.79 20.55 14.94
N SER A 968 21.97 19.50 14.90
CA SER A 968 20.61 19.51 15.44
C SER A 968 20.55 19.58 16.97
N ASN A 969 19.48 20.22 17.46
CA ASN A 969 19.09 20.31 18.87
C ASN A 969 20.14 20.94 19.83
N PRO A 970 20.80 22.07 19.48
CA PRO A 970 21.74 22.72 20.39
C PRO A 970 21.04 23.13 21.70
N PRO A 971 21.61 22.84 22.88
CA PRO A 971 21.06 23.24 24.17
C PRO A 971 20.98 24.77 24.33
N GLU A 972 20.05 25.27 25.15
CA GLU A 972 19.83 26.71 25.34
C GLU A 972 21.06 27.46 25.86
N ASP A 973 21.87 26.83 26.71
CA ASP A 973 23.11 27.41 27.21
C ASP A 973 24.21 27.49 26.12
N LEU A 974 24.21 26.56 25.16
CA LEU A 974 25.08 26.64 23.98
C LEU A 974 24.57 27.70 22.99
N LYS A 975 23.26 27.81 22.78
CA LYS A 975 22.67 28.91 21.99
C LYS A 975 22.98 30.28 22.61
N ALA A 976 22.96 30.37 23.94
CA ALA A 976 23.33 31.59 24.65
C ALA A 976 24.81 31.99 24.51
N LYS A 977 25.68 31.06 24.09
CA LYS A 977 27.08 31.32 23.73
C LYS A 977 27.25 31.84 22.29
N ALA A 978 26.17 31.96 21.51
CA ALA A 978 26.24 32.55 20.18
C ALA A 978 26.66 34.02 20.24
N ALA A 979 27.62 34.40 19.41
CA ALA A 979 28.23 35.72 19.32
C ALA A 979 28.68 35.99 17.87
N ASP A 980 29.24 37.17 17.59
CA ASP A 980 29.71 37.52 16.24
C ASP A 980 30.80 36.57 15.70
N ASP A 981 31.55 35.94 16.60
CA ASP A 981 32.62 34.98 16.33
C ASP A 981 32.25 33.52 16.64
N ILE A 982 31.07 33.26 17.21
CA ILE A 982 30.56 31.90 17.48
C ILE A 982 29.16 31.79 16.88
N VAL A 983 29.06 31.09 15.75
CA VAL A 983 27.80 30.92 15.03
C VAL A 983 27.22 29.55 15.37
N VAL A 984 26.10 29.53 16.09
CA VAL A 984 25.34 28.30 16.40
C VAL A 984 24.12 28.25 15.50
N THR A 985 24.02 27.25 14.62
CA THR A 985 22.92 27.19 13.64
C THR A 985 21.71 26.40 14.16
N GLY A 986 21.83 25.08 14.26
CA GLY A 986 20.73 24.14 14.43
C GLY A 986 20.81 23.01 13.40
N PHE A 987 19.68 22.34 13.13
CA PHE A 987 19.60 21.42 12.00
C PHE A 987 19.76 22.21 10.69
N VAL A 988 20.61 21.72 9.80
CA VAL A 988 20.82 22.23 8.45
C VAL A 988 20.69 21.07 7.47
N THR A 989 20.36 21.35 6.22
CA THR A 989 20.33 20.30 5.18
C THR A 989 21.73 19.82 4.82
N ASP A 990 21.85 18.68 4.15
CA ASP A 990 23.15 18.19 3.66
C ASP A 990 23.81 19.17 2.68
N GLU A 991 23.03 19.86 1.84
CA GLU A 991 23.53 20.91 0.93
C GLU A 991 24.08 22.14 1.69
N GLU A 992 23.42 22.53 2.78
CA GLU A 992 23.90 23.61 3.64
C GLU A 992 25.15 23.18 4.40
N LEU A 993 25.17 21.95 4.91
CA LEU A 993 26.32 21.36 5.59
C LEU A 993 27.55 21.27 4.68
N GLU A 994 27.36 20.85 3.43
CA GLU A 994 28.39 20.84 2.38
C GLU A 994 28.99 22.23 2.19
N LYS A 995 28.16 23.28 2.14
CA LYS A 995 28.65 24.68 2.04
C LYS A 995 29.53 25.03 3.23
N PHE A 996 29.15 24.64 4.45
CA PHE A 996 29.99 24.87 5.64
C PHE A 996 31.34 24.16 5.53
N TYR A 997 31.37 22.90 5.09
CA TYR A 997 32.65 22.20 4.87
C TYR A 997 33.51 22.90 3.82
N ASN A 998 32.92 23.34 2.71
CA ASN A 998 33.65 23.97 1.61
C ASN A 998 34.26 25.34 1.95
N VAL A 999 33.59 26.15 2.78
CA VAL A 999 34.11 27.46 3.16
C VAL A 999 35.05 27.41 4.38
N SER A 1000 34.97 26.34 5.17
CA SER A 1000 35.72 26.23 6.43
C SER A 1000 37.17 25.80 6.20
N LYS A 1001 38.11 26.50 6.83
CA LYS A 1001 39.55 26.19 6.69
C LYS A 1001 39.94 24.93 7.45
N LEU A 1002 39.36 24.71 8.64
CA LEU A 1002 39.64 23.56 9.49
C LEU A 1002 38.37 23.01 10.14
N VAL A 1003 38.34 21.70 10.35
CA VAL A 1003 37.32 21.05 11.20
C VAL A 1003 37.94 20.67 12.55
N VAL A 1004 37.23 20.95 13.63
CA VAL A 1004 37.65 20.58 14.99
C VAL A 1004 36.73 19.51 15.58
N VAL A 1005 37.32 18.44 16.14
CA VAL A 1005 36.59 17.34 16.78
C VAL A 1005 37.11 17.09 18.21
N PRO A 1006 36.71 17.94 19.17
CA PRO A 1006 37.26 17.95 20.53
C PRO A 1006 36.58 16.94 21.49
N LEU A 1007 36.39 15.68 21.09
CA LEU A 1007 35.65 14.71 21.92
C LEU A 1007 36.49 14.17 23.08
N ARG A 1008 35.96 14.18 24.31
CA ARG A 1008 36.69 13.64 25.48
C ARG A 1008 36.30 12.20 25.85
N TYR A 1009 35.16 11.74 25.36
CA TYR A 1009 34.67 10.37 25.56
C TYR A 1009 33.72 9.95 24.43
N GLY A 1010 33.46 8.66 24.30
CA GLY A 1010 32.64 8.06 23.24
C GLY A 1010 33.09 6.63 22.93
N ALA A 1011 32.49 6.03 21.92
CA ALA A 1011 32.89 4.74 21.33
C ALA A 1011 32.61 4.77 19.81
N GLY A 1012 33.18 3.83 19.05
CA GLY A 1012 32.99 3.70 17.59
C GLY A 1012 33.65 4.80 16.75
N VAL A 1013 33.64 4.60 15.43
CA VAL A 1013 34.15 5.58 14.45
C VAL A 1013 33.24 6.82 14.41
N LYS A 1014 33.84 8.02 14.32
CA LYS A 1014 33.10 9.28 14.30
C LYS A 1014 32.82 9.74 12.86
N GLY A 1015 31.56 9.65 12.44
CA GLY A 1015 31.11 10.05 11.11
C GLY A 1015 31.58 11.45 10.68
N LYS A 1016 31.53 12.44 11.58
CA LYS A 1016 31.99 13.81 11.32
C LYS A 1016 33.48 13.95 10.95
N VAL A 1017 34.33 13.02 11.41
CA VAL A 1017 35.74 13.00 11.02
C VAL A 1017 35.83 12.47 9.59
N VAL A 1018 35.17 11.36 9.30
CA VAL A 1018 35.11 10.77 7.95
C VAL A 1018 34.51 11.75 6.93
N GLU A 1019 33.45 12.47 7.28
CA GLU A 1019 32.85 13.51 6.43
C GLU A 1019 33.79 14.68 6.19
N ALA A 1020 34.49 15.18 7.21
CA ALA A 1020 35.47 16.25 7.03
C ALA A 1020 36.60 15.84 6.07
N LEU A 1021 37.08 14.60 6.18
CA LEU A 1021 38.06 14.04 5.27
C LEU A 1021 37.50 13.89 3.84
N TYR A 1022 36.23 13.48 3.69
CA TYR A 1022 35.55 13.39 2.40
C TYR A 1022 35.52 14.75 1.68
N TYR A 1023 35.16 15.84 2.38
CA TYR A 1023 35.18 17.21 1.84
C TYR A 1023 36.59 17.84 1.80
N GLN A 1024 37.63 17.04 2.05
CA GLN A 1024 39.04 17.44 2.08
C GLN A 1024 39.29 18.66 2.97
N VAL A 1025 38.64 18.72 4.14
CA VAL A 1025 38.92 19.74 5.16
C VAL A 1025 39.88 19.16 6.20
N PRO A 1026 41.08 19.73 6.41
CA PRO A 1026 41.98 19.23 7.43
C PRO A 1026 41.36 19.26 8.84
N VAL A 1027 41.60 18.18 9.59
CA VAL A 1027 40.96 17.92 10.89
C VAL A 1027 41.97 18.03 12.02
N VAL A 1028 41.57 18.72 13.10
CA VAL A 1028 42.24 18.65 14.41
C VAL A 1028 41.28 18.00 15.40
N THR A 1029 41.70 16.91 16.04
CA THR A 1029 40.84 16.09 16.89
C THR A 1029 41.58 15.61 18.14
N THR A 1030 40.85 15.05 19.09
CA THR A 1030 41.40 14.27 20.22
C THR A 1030 41.62 12.80 19.82
N SER A 1031 42.33 12.04 20.66
CA SER A 1031 42.52 10.60 20.49
C SER A 1031 41.18 9.83 20.44
N ILE A 1032 40.20 10.27 21.23
CA ILE A 1032 38.84 9.72 21.22
C ILE A 1032 38.08 10.05 19.93
N GLY A 1033 38.34 11.20 19.31
CA GLY A 1033 37.74 11.53 18.02
C GLY A 1033 38.33 10.72 16.86
N ALA A 1034 39.61 10.32 16.96
CA ALA A 1034 40.31 9.48 15.99
C ALA A 1034 40.13 7.96 16.20
N GLU A 1035 39.54 7.53 17.32
CA GLU A 1035 39.38 6.12 17.69
C GLU A 1035 38.70 5.30 16.57
N GLY A 1036 39.25 4.12 16.30
CA GLY A 1036 38.71 3.17 15.31
C GLY A 1036 39.10 3.47 13.85
N LEU A 1037 39.78 4.59 13.57
CA LEU A 1037 40.29 4.93 12.24
C LEU A 1037 41.72 4.40 12.04
N GLU A 1038 41.95 3.65 10.96
CA GLU A 1038 43.28 3.13 10.62
C GLU A 1038 44.21 4.26 10.19
N GLN A 1039 45.46 4.28 10.66
CA GLN A 1039 46.48 5.26 10.22
C GLN A 1039 46.04 6.74 10.34
N ALA A 1040 45.24 7.07 11.36
CA ALA A 1040 44.65 8.40 11.54
C ALA A 1040 45.71 9.51 11.63
N GLU A 1041 46.88 9.25 12.21
CA GLU A 1041 47.98 10.21 12.36
C GLU A 1041 48.52 10.74 11.01
N GLY A 1042 48.29 9.99 9.92
CA GLY A 1042 48.70 10.38 8.57
C GLY A 1042 47.76 11.39 7.90
N VAL A 1043 46.53 11.54 8.40
CA VAL A 1043 45.46 12.31 7.72
C VAL A 1043 44.82 13.38 8.60
N MET A 1044 45.07 13.38 9.91
CA MET A 1044 44.60 14.41 10.83
C MET A 1044 45.63 14.71 11.94
N VAL A 1045 45.45 15.80 12.67
CA VAL A 1045 46.24 16.15 13.84
C VAL A 1045 45.51 15.72 15.11
N ILE A 1046 46.18 14.96 15.99
CA ILE A 1046 45.59 14.38 17.19
C ILE A 1046 46.23 15.01 18.43
N GLU A 1047 45.44 15.72 19.24
CA GLU A 1047 45.88 16.39 20.46
C GLU A 1047 44.84 16.27 21.56
N ASP A 1048 45.23 15.80 22.75
CA ASP A 1048 44.33 15.67 23.91
C ASP A 1048 44.44 16.84 24.89
N ASN A 1049 45.53 17.61 24.83
CA ASN A 1049 45.79 18.74 25.71
C ASN A 1049 45.29 20.05 25.08
N SER A 1050 44.61 20.90 25.85
CA SER A 1050 44.01 22.15 25.35
C SER A 1050 45.03 23.12 24.73
N ALA A 1051 46.22 23.26 25.32
CA ALA A 1051 47.26 24.15 24.80
C ALA A 1051 47.89 23.61 23.51
N ALA A 1052 48.15 22.30 23.45
CA ALA A 1052 48.66 21.64 22.25
C ALA A 1052 47.63 21.67 21.11
N PHE A 1053 46.35 21.41 21.42
CA PHE A 1053 45.25 21.50 20.47
C PHE A 1053 45.15 22.91 19.86
N ALA A 1054 45.17 23.94 20.70
CA ALA A 1054 45.13 25.34 20.24
C ALA A 1054 46.34 25.69 19.35
N ALA A 1055 47.55 25.27 19.75
CA ALA A 1055 48.76 25.48 18.98
C ALA A 1055 48.69 24.80 17.60
N SER A 1056 48.20 23.56 17.54
CA SER A 1056 48.02 22.81 16.31
C SER A 1056 46.99 23.45 15.37
N VAL A 1057 45.87 23.94 15.90
CA VAL A 1057 44.89 24.71 15.11
C VAL A 1057 45.52 25.98 14.53
N VAL A 1058 46.25 26.76 15.33
CA VAL A 1058 46.88 28.00 14.87
C VAL A 1058 48.00 27.73 13.85
N ASN A 1059 48.81 26.70 14.04
CA ASN A 1059 49.84 26.32 13.09
C ASN A 1059 49.23 25.94 11.74
N LEU A 1060 48.26 25.03 11.75
CA LEU A 1060 47.65 24.52 10.52
C LEU A 1060 46.82 25.59 9.79
N TYR A 1061 46.25 26.55 10.51
CA TYR A 1061 45.51 27.66 9.92
C TYR A 1061 46.42 28.64 9.15
N ASN A 1062 47.67 28.80 9.59
CA ASN A 1062 48.62 29.76 9.01
C ASN A 1062 49.66 29.11 8.08
N ASN A 1063 49.85 27.79 8.15
CA ASN A 1063 50.84 27.07 7.34
C ASN A 1063 50.17 26.35 6.16
N GLN A 1064 50.27 26.95 4.97
CA GLN A 1064 49.75 26.37 3.73
C GLN A 1064 50.38 25.02 3.37
N GLU A 1065 51.67 24.81 3.65
CA GLU A 1065 52.36 23.56 3.30
C GLU A 1065 51.82 22.39 4.13
N ASP A 1066 51.73 22.59 5.46
CA ASP A 1066 51.14 21.60 6.36
C ASP A 1066 49.65 21.36 6.04
N TRP A 1067 48.90 22.42 5.72
CA TRP A 1067 47.50 22.31 5.34
C TRP A 1067 47.34 21.48 4.06
N MET A 1068 48.12 21.78 3.02
CA MET A 1068 48.08 21.06 1.74
C MET A 1068 48.48 19.59 1.89
N LYS A 1069 49.37 19.26 2.84
CA LYS A 1069 49.72 17.88 3.17
C LYS A 1069 48.49 17.09 3.63
N TYR A 1070 47.75 17.60 4.61
CA TYR A 1070 46.55 16.93 5.11
C TYR A 1070 45.40 16.95 4.07
N PHE A 1071 45.22 18.05 3.35
CA PHE A 1071 44.24 18.16 2.27
C PHE A 1071 44.38 17.05 1.21
N LYS A 1072 45.61 16.79 0.75
CA LYS A 1072 45.90 15.71 -0.22
C LYS A 1072 45.82 14.32 0.39
N ALA A 1073 46.22 14.18 1.66
CA ALA A 1073 46.12 12.91 2.37
C ALA A 1073 44.66 12.48 2.52
N SER A 1074 43.73 13.41 2.74
CA SER A 1074 42.30 13.12 2.92
C SER A 1074 41.68 12.37 1.74
N GLU A 1075 41.95 12.81 0.52
CA GLU A 1075 41.45 12.17 -0.70
C GLU A 1075 41.95 10.72 -0.82
N THR A 1076 43.27 10.54 -0.68
CA THR A 1076 43.90 9.21 -0.74
C THR A 1076 43.32 8.29 0.33
N TYR A 1077 43.14 8.83 1.55
CA TYR A 1077 42.62 8.10 2.69
C TYR A 1077 41.16 7.64 2.47
N ILE A 1078 40.30 8.52 1.97
CA ILE A 1078 38.90 8.20 1.68
C ILE A 1078 38.80 7.13 0.58
N ASN A 1079 39.56 7.28 -0.51
CA ASN A 1079 39.57 6.28 -1.59
C ASN A 1079 40.05 4.90 -1.10
N GLN A 1080 41.03 4.88 -0.20
CA GLN A 1080 41.59 3.64 0.33
C GLN A 1080 40.67 2.94 1.34
N TYR A 1081 40.10 3.69 2.29
CA TYR A 1081 39.43 3.11 3.46
C TYR A 1081 37.91 3.28 3.49
N PHE A 1082 37.37 4.27 2.78
CA PHE A 1082 35.96 4.68 2.85
C PHE A 1082 35.31 4.72 1.47
N SER A 1083 35.78 3.90 0.52
CA SER A 1083 35.15 3.77 -0.79
C SER A 1083 34.17 2.60 -0.85
N VAL A 1084 33.22 2.69 -1.79
CA VAL A 1084 32.30 1.60 -2.14
C VAL A 1084 33.06 0.34 -2.54
N GLU A 1085 34.19 0.47 -3.24
CA GLU A 1085 34.98 -0.68 -3.68
C GLU A 1085 35.66 -1.39 -2.49
N THR A 1086 36.21 -0.63 -1.54
CA THR A 1086 36.75 -1.19 -0.30
C THR A 1086 35.66 -1.92 0.49
N ALA A 1087 34.49 -1.29 0.68
CA ALA A 1087 33.36 -1.92 1.36
C ALA A 1087 32.91 -3.20 0.66
N ARG A 1088 32.77 -3.16 -0.68
CA ARG A 1088 32.44 -4.31 -1.51
C ARG A 1088 33.45 -5.44 -1.34
N SER A 1089 34.76 -5.14 -1.37
CA SER A 1089 35.79 -6.17 -1.21
C SER A 1089 35.72 -6.86 0.15
N ILE A 1090 35.41 -6.12 1.22
CA ILE A 1090 35.35 -6.65 2.59
C ILE A 1090 34.13 -7.57 2.74
N ILE A 1091 32.96 -7.10 2.28
CA ILE A 1091 31.72 -7.86 2.50
C ILE A 1091 31.55 -9.01 1.51
N SER A 1092 32.18 -8.96 0.34
CA SER A 1092 32.10 -10.04 -0.67
C SER A 1092 32.55 -11.40 -0.13
N TYR A 1093 33.49 -11.43 0.82
CA TYR A 1093 33.90 -12.66 1.52
C TYR A 1093 32.77 -13.34 2.27
N ASP A 1094 31.74 -12.59 2.65
CA ASP A 1094 30.62 -13.11 3.43
C ASP A 1094 29.46 -13.57 2.54
N PHE A 1095 29.44 -13.13 1.27
CA PHE A 1095 28.36 -13.36 0.30
C PHE A 1095 28.73 -14.28 -0.86
N SER A 1096 29.99 -14.72 -0.98
CA SER A 1096 30.42 -15.66 -2.02
C SER A 1096 30.00 -17.10 -1.69
N ASN A 1097 29.21 -17.72 -2.57
CA ASN A 1097 29.09 -19.19 -2.64
C ASN A 1097 30.42 -19.76 -3.14
N GLN A 1098 30.96 -20.78 -2.47
CA GLN A 1098 32.23 -21.44 -2.79
C GLN A 1098 32.27 -22.15 -4.17
N GLU A 1099 31.28 -21.96 -5.05
CA GLU A 1099 31.19 -22.65 -6.34
C GLU A 1099 31.71 -21.86 -7.55
N ASN A 1100 31.88 -20.53 -7.46
CA ASN A 1100 32.33 -19.71 -8.61
C ASN A 1100 33.81 -19.25 -8.57
N MET A 1101 34.64 -19.84 -7.70
CA MET A 1101 36.10 -19.63 -7.68
C MET A 1101 36.88 -20.94 -7.93
N LYS A 1102 36.48 -21.71 -8.96
CA LYS A 1102 37.29 -22.79 -9.51
C LYS A 1102 37.51 -22.62 -11.00
#